data_AF-A0A2J7PZR5-F1
#
_entry.id   AF-A0A2J7PZR5-F1
#
_cell.length_a   1.000
_cell.length_b   1.000
_cell.length_c   1.000
_cell.angle_alpha   90.00
_cell.angle_beta   90.00
_cell.angle_gamma   90.00
#
_symmetry.space_group_name_H-M   'P 1'
#
loop_
_entity.id
_entity.type
_entity.pdbx_description
1 polymer ?
#
loop_
_entity_poly.entity_id
_entity_poly.type
_entity_poly.pdbx_seq_one_letter_code
_entity_poly.pdbx_strand_id
1 'polypeptide(L)'
;MKLKVRLRQKHFWCIPFLLLLTHTWSVEALEEQSDDKWLKIRCNDTSHVQMVKVKFSSQVVRNEYIVAFNDYYKTNTREKFITAALNGSGVENWRILTRNNPASDYPSDFDVVLLEETEKLSGLAALNRHPSVRRVTPQRVVHRTLKYVNLTDSKADCLGPGCTYHTWQSSRPLRRASLAFNNQFWQSTGRHTSRRLLRAIPRQITAILQADALWSMGITGTGVKVAVFDTGLAKTHPHFKKIKERTNWTTEKTLDDGLGHGTFVAGVIASSQECLGFAPDAELHIFRVFTNNQVSYTSWFLDAFNYAILKKIGVLNLSIGGPDFMDHPFVDKVWELTANKVIMVSAIGNDGPLYGTLNNPADQMDVIGVGGINFEDQIAKFSSRGMTTWELPQGYGRVKPDIVTYGSAVRGSSIKGSCRTLSGTSVASPVVAGAVTLLASGVLHRGNAINPASMKQALMASARRLPGVNMFEQGHGKLDLLKAYQILNSYKPQASLSPSYVDLTECQYMWPYCTQSLYYGAVPTIVNVTILNGQGVSGRVIGKPQWHPYTPQFGQYLDIALTFSELLWPWSGWMAVSIAAAQTASNWEGIAQGHIALTIESPPEDGETEPRQSSVKLAIKAKIIPTPPRHKRILWDQYHNLRYPPGYFPRDNLRMKNDPLDWNGDHIHTNFKDMYQHLRNSGYYLEVLGSPFTCFDASQYGTVLLVDAEEEYFPEEVAKLKRDVDNGLSLLVFADWYNVTVMKKVKFYDENTRQWWMPDTGGANVPALNDLLSSWGIALGDRVFEGDFTLGDHDMYYGSGTAIARFPENGIIISQKLKDQGQEILGQETETTENVPILGLLQSRAAEKSGRVIVYGDSNCLDNSHLQKDCFWMLDALLEYTSTGHLPSIFKDHQSQFINRITDLPQRMEGNHLYRYSKVLENHMDTLQTRALPPCPHLVWAQPIPLNKSAPTNLYKSQKLLSLSIEVPMWRMGPPPKGGAAGQADGLSGEFWGWRGERTGIGEYDEDGLSSIPGFVLMLLSCAVVFLACRYYRQRTRPRRKRPPRLRRIMAVLNAGRVPAV
;
A
#
# COMPACT_ATOMS: atom_id res chain seq x y z
N MET A 1 17.84 -59.94 22.21
CA MET A 1 18.34 -61.15 21.51
C MET A 1 19.71 -60.84 20.90
N LYS A 2 20.75 -61.69 20.93
CA LYS A 2 20.91 -63.04 20.33
C LYS A 2 20.74 -62.99 18.79
N LEU A 3 21.59 -63.52 17.91
CA LEU A 3 22.88 -64.28 17.95
C LEU A 3 23.44 -64.24 16.48
N LYS A 4 24.68 -64.54 16.04
CA LYS A 4 26.01 -64.96 16.57
C LYS A 4 27.06 -64.80 15.41
N VAL A 5 28.35 -65.11 15.67
CA VAL A 5 29.35 -65.68 14.69
C VAL A 5 29.90 -64.78 13.56
N ARG A 6 31.22 -64.69 13.27
CA ARG A 6 32.48 -65.07 13.99
C ARG A 6 33.73 -64.46 13.30
N LEU A 7 34.69 -63.97 14.12
CA LEU A 7 36.17 -64.11 14.03
C LEU A 7 36.93 -63.68 12.72
N ARG A 8 38.23 -63.36 12.72
CA ARG A 8 39.34 -63.66 13.67
C ARG A 8 40.45 -62.58 13.66
N GLN A 9 41.32 -62.62 14.69
CA GLN A 9 42.55 -61.81 14.87
C GLN A 9 43.62 -62.11 13.77
N LYS A 10 44.74 -61.37 13.58
CA LYS A 10 45.83 -61.07 14.56
C LYS A 10 46.83 -59.96 14.11
N HIS A 11 47.80 -59.66 14.99
CA HIS A 11 48.78 -58.55 14.99
C HIS A 11 49.65 -58.32 13.73
N PHE A 12 50.26 -57.13 13.64
CA PHE A 12 51.73 -57.00 13.74
C PHE A 12 52.14 -55.67 14.42
N TRP A 13 53.43 -55.46 14.66
CA TRP A 13 54.05 -54.38 15.47
C TRP A 13 55.30 -53.84 14.75
N CYS A 14 55.60 -52.53 14.82
CA CYS A 14 56.93 -51.95 15.12
C CYS A 14 57.01 -50.43 14.88
N ILE A 15 57.96 -49.82 15.59
CA ILE A 15 58.45 -48.41 15.53
C ILE A 15 59.93 -48.47 15.03
N PRO A 16 60.83 -47.45 15.06
CA PRO A 16 60.81 -46.08 15.62
C PRO A 16 61.15 -45.02 14.49
N PHE A 17 61.85 -43.88 14.62
CA PHE A 17 62.57 -43.16 15.70
C PHE A 17 62.90 -41.68 15.30
N LEU A 18 63.51 -40.91 16.24
CA LEU A 18 64.33 -39.68 16.10
C LEU A 18 63.77 -38.40 15.38
N LEU A 19 63.99 -37.15 15.84
CA LEU A 19 64.35 -36.63 17.19
C LEU A 19 64.22 -35.07 17.32
N LEU A 20 63.65 -34.61 18.45
CA LEU A 20 63.99 -33.44 19.31
C LEU A 20 64.03 -31.92 18.90
N LEU A 21 63.81 -31.13 19.98
CA LEU A 21 64.37 -29.79 20.36
C LEU A 21 63.77 -28.44 19.88
N THR A 22 62.74 -27.99 20.64
CA THR A 22 62.72 -26.77 21.51
C THR A 22 62.70 -25.31 21.00
N HIS A 23 62.08 -24.49 21.87
CA HIS A 23 62.26 -23.05 22.14
C HIS A 23 61.72 -21.98 21.18
N THR A 24 60.48 -21.55 21.50
CA THR A 24 60.14 -20.18 21.93
C THR A 24 61.11 -19.04 21.60
N TRP A 25 60.61 -17.98 20.96
CA TRP A 25 60.31 -16.69 21.62
C TRP A 25 59.38 -15.85 20.71
N SER A 26 59.04 -14.63 21.11
CA SER A 26 57.98 -13.79 20.50
C SER A 26 58.46 -12.36 20.21
N VAL A 27 57.57 -11.56 19.59
CA VAL A 27 57.48 -10.08 19.61
C VAL A 27 58.05 -9.30 18.40
N GLU A 28 57.20 -8.37 17.92
CA GLU A 28 57.41 -7.09 17.18
C GLU A 28 57.73 -6.94 15.67
N ALA A 29 56.91 -6.03 15.11
CA ALA A 29 57.21 -4.92 14.18
C ALA A 29 57.50 -5.13 12.68
N LEU A 30 56.58 -4.56 11.87
CA LEU A 30 56.79 -3.61 10.77
C LEU A 30 58.09 -3.70 9.92
N GLU A 31 57.95 -3.99 8.62
CA GLU A 31 58.02 -2.93 7.58
C GLU A 31 57.53 -3.43 6.21
N GLU A 32 57.46 -2.53 5.22
CA GLU A 32 57.03 -2.83 3.85
C GLU A 32 58.13 -3.48 3.00
N GLN A 33 57.76 -4.40 2.10
CA GLN A 33 58.46 -4.47 0.81
C GLN A 33 57.56 -5.01 -0.31
N SER A 34 57.35 -4.18 -1.32
CA SER A 34 56.76 -4.56 -2.61
C SER A 34 57.82 -5.21 -3.52
N ASP A 35 57.49 -6.31 -4.19
CA ASP A 35 58.15 -6.68 -5.46
C ASP A 35 57.09 -7.12 -6.48
N ASP A 36 56.91 -6.35 -7.54
CA ASP A 36 55.83 -6.52 -8.53
C ASP A 36 56.33 -7.32 -9.74
N LYS A 37 55.77 -8.53 -9.94
CA LYS A 37 56.09 -9.41 -11.08
C LYS A 37 54.86 -9.90 -11.82
N TRP A 38 54.35 -9.01 -12.67
CA TRP A 38 53.37 -9.28 -13.70
C TRP A 38 53.71 -10.49 -14.58
N LEU A 39 52.93 -11.56 -14.45
CA LEU A 39 52.89 -12.66 -15.42
C LEU A 39 51.55 -12.66 -16.17
N LYS A 40 51.52 -11.97 -17.32
CA LYS A 40 50.36 -11.90 -18.22
C LYS A 40 50.05 -13.28 -18.81
N ILE A 41 49.06 -13.98 -18.25
CA ILE A 41 48.43 -15.14 -18.89
C ILE A 41 47.14 -14.68 -19.56
N ARG A 42 46.99 -14.97 -20.86
CA ARG A 42 45.76 -14.66 -21.61
C ARG A 42 44.67 -15.66 -21.23
N CYS A 43 43.57 -15.19 -20.64
CA CYS A 43 42.38 -16.02 -20.48
C CYS A 43 41.83 -16.39 -21.87
N ASN A 44 41.83 -17.68 -22.19
CA ASN A 44 41.08 -18.23 -23.32
C ASN A 44 39.73 -18.73 -22.80
N ASP A 45 38.66 -18.52 -23.55
CA ASP A 45 37.29 -18.67 -23.05
C ASP A 45 36.82 -20.14 -23.10
N THR A 46 36.76 -20.79 -21.93
CA THR A 46 36.10 -22.09 -21.74
C THR A 46 35.33 -22.15 -20.41
N SER A 47 34.01 -22.25 -20.50
CA SER A 47 33.08 -22.19 -19.37
C SER A 47 33.10 -23.45 -18.49
N HIS A 48 33.95 -23.48 -17.46
CA HIS A 48 33.96 -24.55 -16.46
C HIS A 48 32.87 -24.35 -15.39
N VAL A 49 31.82 -25.17 -15.45
CA VAL A 49 30.76 -25.20 -14.42
C VAL A 49 31.30 -25.82 -13.13
N GLN A 50 31.68 -24.97 -12.18
CA GLN A 50 32.15 -25.40 -10.85
C GLN A 50 30.98 -25.72 -9.92
N MET A 51 30.91 -26.97 -9.44
CA MET A 51 29.93 -27.36 -8.43
C MET A 51 30.53 -27.17 -7.03
N VAL A 52 29.94 -26.29 -6.23
CA VAL A 52 30.37 -26.03 -4.84
C VAL A 52 29.91 -27.16 -3.94
N LYS A 53 30.81 -28.08 -3.58
CA LYS A 53 30.51 -29.19 -2.67
C LYS A 53 30.77 -28.76 -1.23
N VAL A 54 29.69 -28.45 -0.51
CA VAL A 54 29.71 -28.15 0.92
C VAL A 54 30.01 -29.44 1.70
N LYS A 55 31.01 -29.40 2.60
CA LYS A 55 31.21 -30.40 3.64
C LYS A 55 31.09 -29.74 5.02
N PHE A 56 30.38 -30.41 5.92
CA PHE A 56 30.31 -30.03 7.33
C PHE A 56 31.14 -31.01 8.15
N SER A 57 31.95 -30.49 9.06
CA SER A 57 32.70 -31.28 10.04
C SER A 57 32.46 -30.70 11.44
N SER A 58 31.79 -31.46 12.30
CA SER A 58 31.49 -31.07 13.68
C SER A 58 32.52 -31.61 14.65
N GLN A 59 33.17 -30.74 15.40
CA GLN A 59 34.07 -31.09 16.50
C GLN A 59 33.39 -30.73 17.84
N VAL A 60 33.55 -31.59 18.85
CA VAL A 60 33.11 -31.29 20.22
C VAL A 60 34.13 -30.33 20.84
N VAL A 61 33.67 -29.21 21.40
CA VAL A 61 34.54 -28.31 22.16
C VAL A 61 34.82 -28.96 23.51
N ARG A 62 36.06 -28.87 24.00
CA ARG A 62 36.40 -29.40 25.32
C ARG A 62 35.75 -28.51 26.38
N ASN A 63 35.23 -29.14 27.43
CA ASN A 63 34.80 -28.51 28.68
C ASN A 63 33.62 -27.54 28.64
N GLU A 64 33.12 -27.19 27.45
CA GLU A 64 31.93 -26.36 27.26
C GLU A 64 30.66 -27.20 27.09
N TYR A 65 29.62 -26.86 27.85
CA TYR A 65 28.35 -27.58 27.88
C TYR A 65 27.16 -26.62 27.80
N ILE A 66 26.28 -26.87 26.84
CA ILE A 66 24.99 -26.20 26.69
C ILE A 66 24.02 -26.79 27.71
N VAL A 67 23.64 -25.98 28.70
CA VAL A 67 22.61 -26.29 29.70
C VAL A 67 21.31 -25.69 29.18
N ALA A 68 20.34 -26.54 28.84
CA ALA A 68 19.01 -26.11 28.42
C ALA A 68 18.00 -26.30 29.56
N PHE A 69 17.12 -25.33 29.74
CA PHE A 69 16.09 -25.25 30.76
C PHE A 69 14.72 -25.74 30.25
N ASN A 70 13.72 -25.80 31.13
CA ASN A 70 12.35 -26.19 30.76
C ASN A 70 11.60 -25.05 30.05
N ASP A 71 11.70 -23.82 30.58
CA ASP A 71 11.09 -22.61 30.01
C ASP A 71 12.14 -21.53 29.68
N TYR A 72 11.69 -20.41 29.12
CA TYR A 72 12.51 -19.23 28.83
C TYR A 72 12.62 -18.34 30.08
N TYR A 73 13.85 -18.09 30.56
CA TYR A 73 14.09 -17.29 31.76
C TYR A 73 15.08 -16.14 31.53
N LYS A 74 14.92 -15.04 32.27
CA LYS A 74 15.91 -13.93 32.30
C LYS A 74 17.23 -14.40 32.92
N THR A 75 18.35 -13.78 32.52
CA THR A 75 19.72 -14.22 32.82
C THR A 75 20.00 -14.44 34.31
N ASN A 76 19.62 -13.48 35.17
CA ASN A 76 19.75 -13.58 36.63
C ASN A 76 19.05 -14.85 37.22
N THR A 77 17.95 -15.29 36.62
CA THR A 77 17.22 -16.51 37.04
C THR A 77 17.93 -17.78 36.57
N ARG A 78 18.47 -17.81 35.34
CA ARG A 78 19.23 -18.95 34.80
C ARG A 78 20.55 -19.16 35.55
N GLU A 79 21.25 -18.08 35.83
CA GLU A 79 22.45 -18.03 36.65
C GLU A 79 22.22 -18.62 38.05
N LYS A 80 21.12 -18.23 38.72
CA LYS A 80 20.72 -18.80 40.02
C LYS A 80 20.47 -20.31 39.97
N PHE A 81 19.84 -20.83 38.93
CA PHE A 81 19.64 -22.27 38.76
C PHE A 81 20.96 -23.04 38.56
N ILE A 82 21.89 -22.50 37.76
CA ILE A 82 23.22 -23.09 37.55
C ILE A 82 24.04 -23.05 38.84
N THR A 83 24.04 -21.91 39.54
CA THR A 83 24.74 -21.71 40.82
C THR A 83 24.21 -22.67 41.90
N ALA A 84 22.88 -22.79 42.02
CA ALA A 84 22.27 -23.71 42.99
C ALA A 84 22.62 -25.18 42.70
N ALA A 85 22.65 -25.57 41.42
CA ALA A 85 23.01 -26.92 41.02
C ALA A 85 24.49 -27.24 41.32
N LEU A 86 25.41 -26.34 40.98
CA LEU A 86 26.86 -26.60 41.06
C LEU A 86 27.39 -26.43 42.50
N ASN A 87 27.05 -25.35 43.19
CA ASN A 87 27.48 -25.13 44.57
C ASN A 87 26.91 -26.22 45.51
N GLY A 88 25.68 -26.67 45.26
CA GLY A 88 25.06 -27.80 45.98
C GLY A 88 25.72 -29.16 45.73
N SER A 89 26.76 -29.23 44.88
CA SER A 89 27.49 -30.45 44.54
C SER A 89 29.00 -30.40 44.85
N GLY A 90 29.50 -29.31 45.45
CA GLY A 90 30.92 -29.14 45.73
C GLY A 90 31.78 -28.94 44.48
N VAL A 91 31.24 -28.23 43.48
CA VAL A 91 31.94 -27.84 42.24
C VAL A 91 32.22 -26.34 42.33
N GLU A 92 33.49 -25.98 42.43
CA GLU A 92 33.96 -24.60 42.66
C GLU A 92 34.50 -23.97 41.37
N ASN A 93 35.08 -24.77 40.46
CA ASN A 93 35.77 -24.28 39.27
C ASN A 93 34.89 -24.36 38.01
N TRP A 94 33.94 -23.42 37.91
CA TRP A 94 33.02 -23.30 36.78
C TRP A 94 32.75 -21.83 36.40
N ARG A 95 32.31 -21.59 35.15
CA ARG A 95 31.81 -20.27 34.71
C ARG A 95 30.76 -20.37 33.61
N ILE A 96 29.81 -19.45 33.58
CA ILE A 96 28.92 -19.24 32.43
C ILE A 96 29.67 -18.42 31.37
N LEU A 97 29.57 -18.81 30.10
CA LEU A 97 30.13 -18.05 28.98
C LEU A 97 29.09 -17.04 28.46
N THR A 98 29.46 -15.76 28.44
CA THR A 98 28.57 -14.67 28.05
C THR A 98 28.27 -14.69 26.55
N ARG A 99 26.98 -14.60 26.21
CA ARG A 99 26.49 -14.65 24.82
C ARG A 99 26.46 -13.24 24.21
N ASN A 100 27.58 -12.77 23.67
CA ASN A 100 27.70 -11.43 23.08
C ASN A 100 26.96 -11.33 21.71
N ASN A 101 25.65 -11.06 21.73
CA ASN A 101 24.77 -10.97 20.56
C ASN A 101 23.46 -10.21 20.93
N PRO A 102 22.74 -9.55 20.01
CA PRO A 102 21.57 -8.73 20.34
C PRO A 102 20.39 -9.45 21.00
N ALA A 103 20.33 -10.79 20.97
CA ALA A 103 19.32 -11.57 21.68
C ALA A 103 19.72 -11.94 23.13
N SER A 104 20.76 -11.32 23.71
CA SER A 104 21.17 -11.49 25.12
C SER A 104 20.14 -10.98 26.13
N ASP A 105 19.37 -9.97 25.74
CA ASP A 105 18.57 -9.16 26.66
C ASP A 105 17.15 -9.72 26.82
N TYR A 106 16.78 -10.66 25.95
CA TYR A 106 15.52 -11.39 25.97
C TYR A 106 15.63 -12.68 26.81
N PRO A 107 14.51 -13.19 27.37
CA PRO A 107 14.48 -14.49 28.03
C PRO A 107 14.97 -15.60 27.09
N SER A 108 15.78 -16.54 27.61
CA SER A 108 16.32 -17.66 26.82
C SER A 108 16.11 -18.99 27.55
N ASP A 109 16.05 -20.08 26.79
CA ASP A 109 15.93 -21.45 27.28
C ASP A 109 17.28 -22.16 27.47
N PHE A 110 18.43 -21.50 27.24
CA PHE A 110 19.74 -22.12 27.46
C PHE A 110 20.86 -21.15 27.86
N ASP A 111 21.90 -21.68 28.52
CA ASP A 111 23.21 -21.06 28.70
C ASP A 111 24.34 -22.04 28.34
N VAL A 112 25.57 -21.53 28.26
CA VAL A 112 26.78 -22.34 28.08
C VAL A 112 27.63 -22.24 29.34
N VAL A 113 27.98 -23.39 29.93
CA VAL A 113 28.83 -23.49 31.13
C VAL A 113 30.15 -24.16 30.76
N LEU A 114 31.26 -23.58 31.20
CA LEU A 114 32.58 -24.20 31.19
C LEU A 114 32.80 -24.93 32.53
N LEU A 115 33.16 -26.22 32.47
CA LEU A 115 33.51 -27.06 33.63
C LEU A 115 34.91 -27.65 33.42
N GLU A 116 35.83 -27.47 34.37
CA GLU A 116 37.20 -28.00 34.25
C GLU A 116 37.26 -29.54 34.27
N GLU A 117 38.34 -30.14 33.73
CA GLU A 117 38.40 -31.60 33.52
C GLU A 117 38.35 -32.42 34.82
N THR A 118 38.76 -31.82 35.94
CA THR A 118 38.72 -32.37 37.31
C THR A 118 37.30 -32.52 37.86
N GLU A 119 36.47 -31.48 37.73
CA GLU A 119 35.13 -31.39 38.34
C GLU A 119 33.99 -31.72 37.36
N LYS A 120 34.31 -31.94 36.09
CA LYS A 120 33.40 -32.32 34.99
C LYS A 120 32.42 -33.44 35.34
N LEU A 121 32.84 -34.48 36.06
CA LEU A 121 31.96 -35.63 36.37
C LEU A 121 30.91 -35.31 37.44
N SER A 122 31.26 -34.56 38.48
CA SER A 122 30.32 -34.07 39.50
C SER A 122 29.41 -32.98 38.92
N GLY A 123 29.96 -31.98 38.24
CA GLY A 123 29.19 -30.86 37.67
C GLY A 123 28.14 -31.31 36.64
N LEU A 124 28.49 -32.24 35.75
CA LEU A 124 27.51 -32.81 34.80
C LEU A 124 26.44 -33.66 35.49
N ALA A 125 26.78 -34.38 36.56
CA ALA A 125 25.80 -35.14 37.33
C ALA A 125 24.85 -34.22 38.14
N ALA A 126 25.35 -33.09 38.62
CA ALA A 126 24.57 -32.09 39.36
C ALA A 126 23.60 -31.33 38.46
N LEU A 127 24.09 -30.78 37.33
CA LEU A 127 23.26 -30.03 36.38
C LEU A 127 22.13 -30.88 35.79
N ASN A 128 22.38 -32.17 35.47
CA ASN A 128 21.32 -33.08 34.99
C ASN A 128 20.35 -33.57 36.09
N ARG A 129 20.55 -33.19 37.37
CA ARG A 129 19.61 -33.47 38.48
C ARG A 129 18.78 -32.25 38.88
N HIS A 130 19.12 -31.05 38.41
CA HIS A 130 18.40 -29.83 38.78
C HIS A 130 17.03 -29.79 38.09
N PRO A 131 15.91 -29.60 38.81
CA PRO A 131 14.55 -29.80 38.27
C PRO A 131 14.19 -28.84 37.12
N SER A 132 14.74 -27.62 37.11
CA SER A 132 14.53 -26.64 36.03
C SER A 132 15.41 -26.88 34.78
N VAL A 133 16.36 -27.83 34.83
CA VAL A 133 17.26 -28.16 33.71
C VAL A 133 16.68 -29.34 32.93
N ARG A 134 16.42 -29.10 31.64
CA ARG A 134 15.82 -30.05 30.71
C ARG A 134 16.83 -31.04 30.12
N ARG A 135 18.07 -30.57 29.88
CA ARG A 135 19.21 -31.38 29.41
C ARG A 135 20.52 -30.61 29.50
N VAL A 136 21.62 -31.33 29.68
CA VAL A 136 22.98 -30.81 29.45
C VAL A 136 23.60 -31.54 28.26
N THR A 137 24.18 -30.79 27.32
CA THR A 137 24.80 -31.36 26.10
C THR A 137 26.16 -30.70 25.80
N PRO A 138 27.18 -31.44 25.34
CA PRO A 138 28.48 -30.85 25.03
C PRO A 138 28.40 -29.91 23.82
N GLN A 139 29.05 -28.75 23.91
CA GLN A 139 29.11 -27.77 22.82
C GLN A 139 29.84 -28.35 21.60
N ARG A 140 29.36 -28.01 20.38
CA ARG A 140 29.94 -28.52 19.13
C ARG A 140 30.13 -27.38 18.13
N VAL A 141 31.39 -27.12 17.75
CA VAL A 141 31.72 -26.23 16.64
C VAL A 141 31.55 -26.98 15.33
N VAL A 142 30.86 -26.38 14.36
CA VAL A 142 30.63 -26.97 13.03
C VAL A 142 31.38 -26.16 11.99
N HIS A 143 32.53 -26.66 11.56
CA HIS A 143 33.25 -26.06 10.44
C HIS A 143 32.57 -26.46 9.12
N ARG A 144 32.14 -25.45 8.35
CA ARG A 144 31.65 -25.59 6.98
C ARG A 144 32.80 -25.32 6.02
N THR A 145 33.26 -26.35 5.31
CA THR A 145 34.26 -26.21 4.25
C THR A 145 33.59 -26.25 2.89
N LEU A 146 33.99 -25.34 2.00
CA LEU A 146 33.55 -25.30 0.61
C LEU A 146 34.68 -25.87 -0.25
N LYS A 147 34.43 -26.98 -0.97
CA LYS A 147 35.34 -27.44 -2.02
C LYS A 147 34.71 -27.25 -3.39
N TYR A 148 35.36 -26.42 -4.20
CA TYR A 148 35.11 -26.31 -5.63
C TYR A 148 35.68 -27.55 -6.31
N VAL A 149 34.90 -28.16 -7.20
CA VAL A 149 35.32 -29.33 -7.98
C VAL A 149 35.12 -29.00 -9.46
N ASN A 150 36.20 -29.02 -10.23
CA ASN A 150 36.14 -28.93 -11.69
C ASN A 150 35.62 -30.27 -12.24
N LEU A 151 34.60 -30.23 -13.10
CA LEU A 151 34.06 -31.41 -13.78
C LEU A 151 34.93 -31.80 -14.99
N THR A 152 36.18 -32.18 -14.72
CA THR A 152 37.17 -32.56 -15.74
C THR A 152 38.00 -33.78 -15.37
N ASP A 153 37.46 -34.72 -14.58
CA ASP A 153 37.84 -36.13 -14.73
C ASP A 153 36.85 -37.11 -14.07
N SER A 154 36.22 -37.97 -14.88
CA SER A 154 35.53 -39.19 -14.43
C SER A 154 35.22 -40.13 -15.60
N LYS A 155 36.26 -40.63 -16.28
CA LYS A 155 36.12 -41.84 -17.12
C LYS A 155 36.00 -43.05 -16.19
N ALA A 156 34.81 -43.64 -16.07
CA ALA A 156 34.57 -44.92 -15.41
C ALA A 156 33.30 -45.61 -15.92
N ASP A 157 33.48 -46.47 -16.92
CA ASP A 157 32.76 -47.74 -17.17
C ASP A 157 31.24 -47.82 -16.93
N CYS A 158 30.46 -47.47 -17.97
CA CYS A 158 29.11 -48.02 -18.14
C CYS A 158 29.15 -49.40 -18.82
N LEU A 159 29.69 -50.41 -18.13
CA LEU A 159 29.63 -51.81 -18.58
C LEU A 159 28.25 -52.41 -18.29
N GLY A 160 27.28 -52.18 -19.18
CA GLY A 160 25.95 -52.77 -19.13
C GLY A 160 25.23 -52.72 -20.48
N PRO A 161 24.60 -53.82 -20.96
CA PRO A 161 23.95 -53.84 -22.27
C PRO A 161 22.65 -53.03 -22.26
N GLY A 162 22.63 -51.91 -22.98
CA GLY A 162 21.42 -51.07 -23.12
C GLY A 162 21.61 -49.68 -23.73
N CYS A 163 22.84 -49.16 -23.80
CA CYS A 163 23.10 -47.82 -24.37
C CYS A 163 23.39 -47.88 -25.88
N THR A 164 22.34 -47.96 -26.71
CA THR A 164 22.47 -47.78 -28.17
C THR A 164 22.48 -46.29 -28.54
N TYR A 165 23.54 -45.86 -29.22
CA TYR A 165 23.70 -44.49 -29.72
C TYR A 165 23.51 -44.47 -31.24
N HIS A 166 22.54 -43.71 -31.74
CA HIS A 166 22.37 -43.49 -33.19
C HIS A 166 22.42 -42.00 -33.52
N THR A 167 23.59 -41.57 -33.99
CA THR A 167 23.79 -40.31 -34.70
C THR A 167 23.32 -40.43 -36.14
N TRP A 168 22.53 -39.47 -36.62
CA TRP A 168 22.30 -39.26 -38.06
C TRP A 168 22.39 -37.77 -38.41
N GLN A 169 22.88 -37.50 -39.63
CA GLN A 169 23.45 -36.20 -40.02
C GLN A 169 22.50 -35.37 -40.88
N SER A 170 22.79 -34.06 -40.98
CA SER A 170 22.06 -33.12 -41.83
C SER A 170 22.42 -33.27 -43.32
N SER A 171 21.41 -33.19 -44.20
CA SER A 171 21.61 -32.86 -45.62
C SER A 171 20.53 -31.87 -46.12
N ARG A 172 20.95 -30.98 -47.02
CA ARG A 172 20.15 -29.94 -47.70
C ARG A 172 19.57 -30.53 -49.03
N PRO A 173 18.60 -29.92 -49.77
CA PRO A 173 18.42 -28.47 -49.91
C PRO A 173 17.00 -27.88 -50.14
N LEU A 174 17.01 -26.55 -50.24
CA LEU A 174 16.04 -25.58 -50.78
C LEU A 174 14.96 -26.08 -51.76
N ARG A 175 13.75 -25.51 -51.62
CA ARG A 175 13.02 -24.91 -52.75
C ARG A 175 12.17 -23.70 -52.32
N ARG A 176 12.12 -22.67 -53.16
CA ARG A 176 11.16 -21.55 -53.05
C ARG A 176 9.82 -21.96 -53.66
N ALA A 177 8.72 -21.50 -53.07
CA ALA A 177 7.47 -21.25 -53.79
C ALA A 177 6.86 -19.97 -53.23
N SER A 178 6.98 -18.87 -53.99
CA SER A 178 6.45 -17.56 -53.62
C SER A 178 5.25 -17.23 -54.50
N LEU A 179 4.10 -16.96 -53.88
CA LEU A 179 3.12 -16.02 -54.43
C LEU A 179 2.79 -15.00 -53.34
N ALA A 180 2.60 -13.76 -53.77
CA ALA A 180 2.46 -12.59 -52.92
C ALA A 180 1.19 -11.82 -53.30
N PHE A 181 1.09 -10.60 -52.79
CA PHE A 181 -0.01 -9.63 -52.97
C PHE A 181 -1.27 -9.94 -52.13
N ASN A 182 -1.93 -8.94 -51.53
CA ASN A 182 -1.61 -7.52 -51.54
C ASN A 182 -1.87 -6.83 -50.18
N ASN A 183 -1.16 -5.72 -49.96
CA ASN A 183 -1.19 -4.96 -48.71
C ASN A 183 -1.61 -3.50 -48.96
N GLN A 184 -2.87 -3.21 -48.64
CA GLN A 184 -3.43 -1.88 -48.38
C GLN A 184 -4.28 -2.06 -47.10
N PHE A 185 -4.37 -1.11 -46.17
CA PHE A 185 -4.37 0.35 -46.35
C PHE A 185 -3.90 1.02 -45.05
N TRP A 186 -2.98 1.99 -45.11
CA TRP A 186 -2.64 2.87 -43.98
C TRP A 186 -2.87 4.34 -44.39
N GLN A 187 -3.42 5.11 -43.45
CA GLN A 187 -3.79 6.55 -43.49
C GLN A 187 -5.28 6.86 -43.80
N SER A 188 -6.05 7.05 -42.72
CA SER A 188 -6.88 8.26 -42.56
C SER A 188 -7.23 8.47 -41.09
N THR A 189 -6.88 9.63 -40.52
CA THR A 189 -7.50 10.13 -39.28
C THR A 189 -8.84 10.76 -39.61
N GLY A 190 -9.94 10.24 -39.08
CA GLY A 190 -11.30 10.72 -39.37
C GLY A 190 -12.21 10.71 -38.16
N ARG A 191 -13.02 11.76 -38.00
CA ARG A 191 -14.05 11.88 -36.96
C ARG A 191 -15.27 10.99 -37.27
N HIS A 192 -16.11 10.76 -36.26
CA HIS A 192 -17.30 9.88 -36.27
C HIS A 192 -18.09 9.81 -37.60
N THR A 193 -18.41 8.59 -38.07
CA THR A 193 -19.79 8.03 -38.02
C THR A 193 -19.93 6.66 -38.71
N SER A 194 -20.39 5.64 -37.98
CA SER A 194 -21.37 4.63 -38.47
C SER A 194 -21.81 3.70 -37.32
N ARG A 195 -23.07 3.79 -36.88
CA ARG A 195 -23.62 2.87 -35.87
C ARG A 195 -24.30 1.67 -36.53
N ARG A 196 -23.58 0.55 -36.71
CA ARG A 196 -24.06 -0.84 -36.53
C ARG A 196 -23.01 -1.90 -36.96
N LEU A 197 -23.15 -3.10 -36.40
CA LEU A 197 -22.48 -4.35 -36.84
C LEU A 197 -20.95 -4.40 -36.79
N LEU A 198 -20.39 -4.09 -35.61
CA LEU A 198 -19.26 -4.88 -35.09
C LEU A 198 -19.71 -5.60 -33.82
N ARG A 199 -19.96 -6.92 -33.92
CA ARG A 199 -19.75 -7.81 -32.76
C ARG A 199 -18.26 -7.75 -32.48
N ALA A 200 -17.87 -7.18 -31.34
CA ALA A 200 -16.45 -7.10 -30.99
C ALA A 200 -15.85 -8.52 -30.93
N ILE A 201 -14.90 -8.80 -31.82
CA ILE A 201 -14.01 -9.95 -31.66
C ILE A 201 -13.30 -9.73 -30.31
N PRO A 202 -13.41 -10.64 -29.32
CA PRO A 202 -12.80 -10.43 -28.01
C PRO A 202 -11.29 -10.30 -28.14
N ARG A 203 -10.78 -9.06 -28.07
CA ARG A 203 -9.36 -8.77 -28.24
C ARG A 203 -8.61 -9.39 -27.07
N GLN A 204 -7.67 -10.29 -27.39
CA GLN A 204 -6.89 -10.97 -26.37
C GLN A 204 -5.90 -9.98 -25.73
N ILE A 205 -5.90 -9.96 -24.40
CA ILE A 205 -5.15 -8.98 -23.59
C ILE A 205 -3.65 -8.92 -23.91
N THR A 206 -3.04 -10.07 -24.20
CA THR A 206 -1.62 -10.18 -24.61
C THR A 206 -1.31 -9.40 -25.88
N ALA A 207 -2.22 -9.41 -26.87
CA ALA A 207 -2.05 -8.65 -28.11
C ALA A 207 -2.33 -7.14 -27.92
N ILE A 208 -3.21 -6.77 -26.98
CA ILE A 208 -3.44 -5.35 -26.65
C ILE A 208 -2.22 -4.75 -25.95
N LEU A 209 -1.55 -5.53 -25.09
CA LEU A 209 -0.32 -5.15 -24.39
C LEU A 209 0.97 -5.56 -25.14
N GLN A 210 0.87 -5.95 -26.41
CA GLN A 210 1.98 -6.19 -27.34
C GLN A 210 2.99 -7.28 -26.91
N ALA A 211 2.53 -8.32 -26.20
CA ALA A 211 3.37 -9.45 -25.79
C ALA A 211 3.83 -10.32 -26.98
N ASP A 212 3.07 -10.32 -28.08
CA ASP A 212 3.40 -10.96 -29.35
C ASP A 212 4.73 -10.47 -29.94
N ALA A 213 5.06 -9.19 -29.77
CA ALA A 213 6.35 -8.66 -30.16
C ALA A 213 7.51 -9.30 -29.37
N LEU A 214 7.37 -9.49 -28.05
CA LEU A 214 8.39 -10.17 -27.23
C LEU A 214 8.46 -11.67 -27.54
N TRP A 215 7.32 -12.32 -27.79
CA TRP A 215 7.29 -13.71 -28.26
C TRP A 215 8.03 -13.89 -29.60
N SER A 216 7.93 -12.92 -30.51
CA SER A 216 8.68 -12.93 -31.79
C SER A 216 10.20 -12.83 -31.61
N MET A 217 10.65 -12.28 -30.47
CA MET A 217 12.05 -12.23 -30.07
C MET A 217 12.52 -13.51 -29.33
N GLY A 218 11.67 -14.53 -29.22
CA GLY A 218 11.94 -15.77 -28.48
C GLY A 218 11.79 -15.65 -26.96
N ILE A 219 11.29 -14.51 -26.46
CA ILE A 219 11.08 -14.26 -25.03
C ILE A 219 9.69 -14.79 -24.67
N THR A 220 9.60 -15.89 -23.90
CA THR A 220 8.31 -16.58 -23.63
C THR A 220 8.07 -17.00 -22.17
N GLY A 221 8.86 -16.49 -21.23
CA GLY A 221 8.83 -16.90 -19.81
C GLY A 221 9.84 -17.99 -19.44
N THR A 222 10.51 -18.59 -20.42
CA THR A 222 11.48 -19.67 -20.21
C THR A 222 12.56 -19.28 -19.20
N GLY A 223 12.83 -20.17 -18.23
CA GLY A 223 13.82 -19.98 -17.17
C GLY A 223 13.31 -19.26 -15.92
N VAL A 224 12.11 -18.67 -15.95
CA VAL A 224 11.48 -18.02 -14.79
C VAL A 224 10.52 -18.98 -14.09
N LYS A 225 10.59 -19.02 -12.75
CA LYS A 225 9.60 -19.72 -11.90
C LYS A 225 8.59 -18.72 -11.37
N VAL A 226 7.30 -19.07 -11.51
CA VAL A 226 6.18 -18.28 -11.01
C VAL A 226 5.41 -19.09 -9.98
N ALA A 227 5.15 -18.50 -8.82
CA ALA A 227 4.21 -19.05 -7.84
C ALA A 227 2.84 -18.36 -7.94
N VAL A 228 1.78 -19.17 -7.99
CA VAL A 228 0.39 -18.73 -7.90
C VAL A 228 -0.19 -19.22 -6.57
N PHE A 229 -0.53 -18.28 -5.70
CA PHE A 229 -1.12 -18.51 -4.37
C PHE A 229 -2.62 -18.22 -4.46
N ASP A 230 -3.43 -19.27 -4.55
CA ASP A 230 -4.85 -19.15 -4.93
C ASP A 230 -5.68 -20.40 -4.53
N THR A 231 -6.83 -20.62 -5.16
CA THR A 231 -7.67 -21.82 -5.06
C THR A 231 -7.04 -23.07 -5.72
N GLY A 232 -5.86 -22.96 -6.32
CA GLY A 232 -5.11 -24.07 -6.93
C GLY A 232 -5.17 -24.07 -8.46
N LEU A 233 -5.09 -25.25 -9.07
CA LEU A 233 -5.16 -25.43 -10.52
C LEU A 233 -5.80 -26.78 -10.87
N ALA A 234 -6.65 -26.81 -11.89
CA ALA A 234 -7.29 -28.02 -12.42
C ALA A 234 -6.26 -29.09 -12.89
N LYS A 235 -6.49 -30.36 -12.53
CA LYS A 235 -5.53 -31.47 -12.63
C LYS A 235 -5.14 -31.85 -14.06
N THR A 236 -6.07 -31.74 -15.00
CA THR A 236 -5.86 -32.06 -16.42
C THR A 236 -6.46 -30.93 -17.24
N HIS A 237 -5.62 -29.97 -17.63
CA HIS A 237 -6.06 -28.75 -18.30
C HIS A 237 -5.17 -28.43 -19.51
N PRO A 238 -5.70 -28.44 -20.75
CA PRO A 238 -4.90 -28.50 -21.98
C PRO A 238 -4.00 -27.29 -22.22
N HIS A 239 -4.33 -26.13 -21.65
CA HIS A 239 -3.61 -24.88 -21.90
C HIS A 239 -2.18 -24.84 -21.31
N PHE A 240 -1.82 -25.71 -20.35
CA PHE A 240 -0.59 -25.57 -19.57
C PHE A 240 0.47 -26.62 -19.91
N LYS A 241 1.66 -26.19 -20.35
CA LYS A 241 2.79 -27.06 -20.70
C LYS A 241 3.67 -27.47 -19.51
N LYS A 242 3.96 -26.52 -18.60
CA LYS A 242 5.05 -26.62 -17.61
C LYS A 242 4.55 -26.41 -16.17
N ILE A 243 3.57 -27.21 -15.75
CA ILE A 243 3.22 -27.32 -14.33
C ILE A 243 4.35 -28.09 -13.64
N LYS A 244 5.19 -27.36 -12.90
CA LYS A 244 6.35 -27.93 -12.20
C LYS A 244 5.96 -28.59 -10.90
N GLU A 245 5.01 -27.98 -10.19
CA GLU A 245 4.61 -28.40 -8.84
C GLU A 245 3.19 -27.91 -8.50
N ARG A 246 2.45 -28.73 -7.75
CA ARG A 246 1.17 -28.38 -7.11
C ARG A 246 1.25 -28.84 -5.66
N THR A 247 1.14 -27.91 -4.71
CA THR A 247 0.96 -28.23 -3.29
C THR A 247 -0.36 -27.65 -2.77
N ASN A 248 -0.80 -28.14 -1.62
CA ASN A 248 -1.94 -27.61 -0.90
C ASN A 248 -1.55 -27.46 0.57
N TRP A 249 -1.85 -26.30 1.13
CA TRP A 249 -1.59 -25.94 2.52
C TRP A 249 -2.88 -25.96 3.37
N THR A 250 -4.04 -26.09 2.73
CA THR A 250 -5.34 -26.18 3.40
C THR A 250 -5.58 -27.54 4.05
N THR A 251 -6.54 -27.62 4.96
CA THR A 251 -7.02 -28.85 5.60
C THR A 251 -7.72 -29.84 4.66
N GLU A 252 -8.11 -29.42 3.45
CA GLU A 252 -8.73 -30.31 2.47
C GLU A 252 -7.74 -31.28 1.84
N LYS A 253 -8.18 -32.50 1.50
CA LYS A 253 -7.32 -33.52 0.87
C LYS A 253 -7.36 -33.47 -0.66
N THR A 254 -7.20 -32.27 -1.24
CA THR A 254 -7.19 -32.06 -2.69
C THR A 254 -6.09 -31.08 -3.15
N LEU A 255 -5.61 -31.28 -4.38
CA LEU A 255 -4.77 -30.32 -5.13
C LEU A 255 -5.57 -29.58 -6.20
N ASP A 256 -6.85 -29.94 -6.37
CA ASP A 256 -7.69 -29.56 -7.50
C ASP A 256 -8.51 -28.29 -7.22
N ASP A 257 -8.69 -27.49 -8.25
CA ASP A 257 -9.37 -26.19 -8.15
C ASP A 257 -10.88 -26.34 -8.31
N GLY A 258 -11.60 -26.43 -7.19
CA GLY A 258 -13.06 -26.51 -7.15
C GLY A 258 -13.79 -25.20 -7.46
N LEU A 259 -13.09 -24.05 -7.45
CA LEU A 259 -13.68 -22.71 -7.61
C LEU A 259 -13.40 -22.10 -8.99
N GLY A 260 -12.21 -22.35 -9.55
CA GLY A 260 -11.80 -21.94 -10.89
C GLY A 260 -11.05 -20.61 -10.95
N HIS A 261 -10.82 -19.96 -9.80
CA HIS A 261 -10.12 -18.68 -9.73
C HIS A 261 -8.62 -18.88 -10.01
N GLY A 262 -7.95 -19.75 -9.26
CA GLY A 262 -6.53 -20.08 -9.47
C GLY A 262 -6.23 -20.63 -10.86
N THR A 263 -7.13 -21.43 -11.43
CA THR A 263 -7.03 -21.90 -12.84
C THR A 263 -7.10 -20.74 -13.84
N PHE A 264 -7.97 -19.75 -13.61
CA PHE A 264 -8.06 -18.56 -14.45
C PHE A 264 -6.80 -17.67 -14.30
N VAL A 265 -6.37 -17.42 -13.06
CA VAL A 265 -5.20 -16.61 -12.67
C VAL A 265 -3.92 -17.18 -13.28
N ALA A 266 -3.65 -18.48 -13.09
CA ALA A 266 -2.55 -19.18 -13.75
C ALA A 266 -2.67 -19.13 -15.29
N GLY A 267 -3.91 -19.17 -15.82
CA GLY A 267 -4.21 -19.02 -17.24
C GLY A 267 -3.74 -17.69 -17.81
N VAL A 268 -4.06 -16.57 -17.16
CA VAL A 268 -3.61 -15.23 -17.58
C VAL A 268 -2.07 -15.11 -17.53
N ILE A 269 -1.42 -15.80 -16.61
CA ILE A 269 0.06 -15.83 -16.53
C ILE A 269 0.67 -16.68 -17.65
N ALA A 270 0.27 -17.95 -17.81
CA ALA A 270 1.01 -18.93 -18.62
C ALA A 270 0.14 -19.93 -19.44
N SER A 271 -1.09 -19.57 -19.82
CA SER A 271 -1.84 -20.31 -20.84
C SER A 271 -1.09 -20.30 -22.18
N SER A 272 -1.03 -21.45 -22.86
CA SER A 272 -0.28 -21.66 -24.10
C SER A 272 -1.11 -22.22 -25.27
N GLN A 273 -2.39 -22.50 -25.02
CA GLN A 273 -3.44 -22.82 -25.99
C GLN A 273 -4.68 -22.03 -25.56
N GLU A 274 -5.47 -21.50 -26.48
CA GLU A 274 -6.71 -20.71 -26.23
C GLU A 274 -6.67 -19.69 -25.07
N CYS A 275 -6.74 -18.39 -25.41
CA CYS A 275 -6.62 -17.31 -24.42
C CYS A 275 -5.27 -17.41 -23.70
N LEU A 276 -4.21 -17.37 -24.52
CA LEU A 276 -2.81 -17.42 -24.11
C LEU A 276 -2.53 -16.36 -23.03
N GLY A 277 -1.78 -16.77 -22.02
CA GLY A 277 -1.18 -15.88 -21.02
C GLY A 277 0.12 -15.29 -21.53
N PHE A 278 0.73 -14.41 -20.75
CA PHE A 278 1.93 -13.66 -21.16
C PHE A 278 3.19 -14.52 -21.27
N ALA A 279 3.36 -15.52 -20.41
CA ALA A 279 4.59 -16.29 -20.23
C ALA A 279 4.36 -17.82 -20.38
N PRO A 280 3.96 -18.31 -21.57
CA PRO A 280 3.48 -19.68 -21.80
C PRO A 280 4.53 -20.79 -21.56
N ASP A 281 5.81 -20.46 -21.45
CA ASP A 281 6.90 -21.41 -21.22
C ASP A 281 7.63 -21.20 -19.87
N ALA A 282 7.03 -20.47 -18.92
CA ALA A 282 7.51 -20.35 -17.54
C ALA A 282 7.28 -21.64 -16.72
N GLU A 283 8.01 -21.83 -15.62
CA GLU A 283 7.78 -22.92 -14.67
C GLU A 283 6.70 -22.52 -13.64
N LEU A 284 5.52 -23.13 -13.73
CA LEU A 284 4.42 -22.88 -12.79
C LEU A 284 4.56 -23.73 -11.52
N HIS A 285 4.65 -23.06 -10.38
CA HIS A 285 4.40 -23.62 -9.06
C HIS A 285 3.03 -23.12 -8.58
N ILE A 286 2.13 -24.04 -8.22
CA ILE A 286 0.78 -23.71 -7.76
C ILE A 286 0.66 -24.10 -6.29
N PHE A 287 0.36 -23.12 -5.44
CA PHE A 287 0.15 -23.34 -4.02
C PHE A 287 -1.31 -23.05 -3.69
N ARG A 288 -2.09 -24.11 -3.45
CA ARG A 288 -3.47 -23.98 -2.98
C ARG A 288 -3.44 -23.55 -1.50
N VAL A 289 -3.96 -22.35 -1.25
CA VAL A 289 -4.08 -21.74 0.08
C VAL A 289 -5.53 -21.43 0.44
N PHE A 290 -6.45 -21.44 -0.53
CA PHE A 290 -7.90 -21.34 -0.29
C PHE A 290 -8.60 -22.69 -0.34
N THR A 291 -9.50 -22.93 0.62
CA THR A 291 -10.47 -24.04 0.58
C THR A 291 -11.52 -23.81 -0.52
N ASN A 292 -12.34 -24.83 -0.83
CA ASN A 292 -13.47 -24.67 -1.75
C ASN A 292 -14.61 -23.83 -1.15
N ASN A 293 -14.57 -23.61 0.17
CA ASN A 293 -15.45 -22.68 0.88
C ASN A 293 -14.88 -21.24 0.95
N GLN A 294 -13.77 -20.96 0.25
CA GLN A 294 -13.05 -19.66 0.25
C GLN A 294 -12.41 -19.24 1.60
N VAL A 295 -12.42 -20.11 2.61
CA VAL A 295 -11.64 -19.93 3.85
C VAL A 295 -10.15 -20.12 3.59
N SER A 296 -9.31 -19.25 4.17
CA SER A 296 -7.84 -19.32 4.23
C SER A 296 -7.35 -18.70 5.54
N TYR A 297 -6.14 -19.08 6.00
CA TYR A 297 -5.51 -18.53 7.21
C TYR A 297 -4.09 -18.01 6.94
N THR A 298 -3.64 -16.99 7.68
CA THR A 298 -2.26 -16.45 7.59
C THR A 298 -1.20 -17.54 7.70
N SER A 299 -1.35 -18.49 8.62
CA SER A 299 -0.37 -19.57 8.83
C SER A 299 -0.09 -20.38 7.56
N TRP A 300 -1.10 -20.62 6.72
CA TRP A 300 -0.93 -21.29 5.43
C TRP A 300 -0.13 -20.45 4.42
N PHE A 301 -0.24 -19.11 4.48
CA PHE A 301 0.63 -18.22 3.71
C PHE A 301 2.06 -18.24 4.23
N LEU A 302 2.29 -18.15 5.55
CA LEU A 302 3.64 -18.14 6.13
C LEU A 302 4.43 -19.41 5.74
N ASP A 303 3.80 -20.58 5.84
CA ASP A 303 4.41 -21.86 5.44
C ASP A 303 4.62 -21.96 3.92
N ALA A 304 3.65 -21.49 3.11
CA ALA A 304 3.80 -21.44 1.66
C ALA A 304 4.87 -20.43 1.19
N PHE A 305 5.05 -19.32 1.91
CA PHE A 305 6.10 -18.32 1.70
C PHE A 305 7.49 -18.88 2.06
N ASN A 306 7.61 -19.57 3.21
CA ASN A 306 8.81 -20.36 3.55
C ASN A 306 9.18 -21.33 2.41
N TYR A 307 8.20 -22.03 1.84
CA TYR A 307 8.40 -22.95 0.73
C TYR A 307 8.78 -22.25 -0.58
N ALA A 308 8.21 -21.09 -0.89
CA ALA A 308 8.55 -20.28 -2.06
C ALA A 308 10.03 -19.83 -2.04
N ILE A 309 10.51 -19.40 -0.87
CA ILE A 309 11.93 -19.05 -0.65
C ILE A 309 12.82 -20.28 -0.85
N LEU A 310 12.48 -21.41 -0.22
CA LEU A 310 13.21 -22.68 -0.38
C LEU A 310 13.30 -23.15 -1.84
N LYS A 311 12.24 -22.94 -2.63
CA LYS A 311 12.19 -23.29 -4.06
C LYS A 311 12.90 -22.27 -4.97
N LYS A 312 13.29 -21.10 -4.44
CA LYS A 312 13.79 -19.95 -5.20
C LYS A 312 12.84 -19.56 -6.33
N ILE A 313 11.59 -19.26 -5.96
CA ILE A 313 10.60 -18.64 -6.86
C ILE A 313 11.10 -17.25 -7.29
N GLY A 314 10.91 -16.87 -8.55
CA GLY A 314 11.32 -15.55 -9.06
C GLY A 314 10.20 -14.52 -9.02
N VAL A 315 8.96 -14.94 -9.34
CA VAL A 315 7.77 -14.08 -9.39
C VAL A 315 6.65 -14.72 -8.58
N LEU A 316 5.96 -13.93 -7.75
CA LEU A 316 4.87 -14.39 -6.89
C LEU A 316 3.62 -13.54 -7.16
N ASN A 317 2.52 -14.21 -7.51
CA ASN A 317 1.21 -13.58 -7.73
C ASN A 317 0.27 -13.84 -6.56
N LEU A 318 -0.18 -12.77 -5.91
CA LEU A 318 -1.37 -12.74 -5.07
C LEU A 318 -2.51 -12.09 -5.86
N SER A 319 -3.54 -12.87 -6.19
CA SER A 319 -4.79 -12.37 -6.78
C SER A 319 -5.83 -12.06 -5.70
N ILE A 320 -5.34 -11.64 -4.53
CA ILE A 320 -6.05 -11.55 -3.26
C ILE A 320 -5.51 -10.38 -2.44
N GLY A 321 -6.26 -10.00 -1.42
CA GLY A 321 -5.83 -9.12 -0.33
C GLY A 321 -6.99 -8.95 0.65
N GLY A 322 -6.70 -8.85 1.94
CA GLY A 322 -7.71 -8.53 2.96
C GLY A 322 -7.74 -7.03 3.27
N PRO A 323 -8.72 -6.56 4.05
CA PRO A 323 -8.55 -5.35 4.87
C PRO A 323 -7.22 -5.40 5.64
N ASP A 324 -6.65 -4.24 5.95
CA ASP A 324 -5.28 -4.12 6.48
C ASP A 324 -5.16 -4.51 7.97
N PHE A 325 -5.41 -5.78 8.32
CA PHE A 325 -5.46 -6.28 9.70
C PHE A 325 -4.16 -6.17 10.54
N MET A 326 -3.16 -5.43 10.07
CA MET A 326 -1.87 -5.20 10.74
C MET A 326 -1.22 -6.51 11.21
N ASP A 327 -1.38 -7.57 10.42
CA ASP A 327 -0.79 -8.90 10.64
C ASP A 327 0.73 -8.80 10.46
N HIS A 328 1.43 -8.37 11.51
CA HIS A 328 2.89 -8.20 11.50
C HIS A 328 3.61 -9.48 11.05
N PRO A 329 3.27 -10.71 11.51
CA PRO A 329 3.84 -11.93 10.97
C PRO A 329 3.70 -12.07 9.45
N PHE A 330 2.57 -11.69 8.85
CA PHE A 330 2.38 -11.68 7.40
C PHE A 330 3.23 -10.60 6.71
N VAL A 331 3.21 -9.36 7.22
CA VAL A 331 3.96 -8.22 6.64
C VAL A 331 5.48 -8.45 6.72
N ASP A 332 5.99 -8.88 7.87
CA ASP A 332 7.40 -9.27 8.05
C ASP A 332 7.81 -10.36 7.05
N LYS A 333 6.91 -11.32 6.77
CA LYS A 333 7.17 -12.41 5.81
C LYS A 333 7.12 -11.95 4.36
N VAL A 334 6.34 -10.91 4.04
CA VAL A 334 6.36 -10.22 2.75
C VAL A 334 7.68 -9.45 2.55
N TRP A 335 8.20 -8.80 3.60
CA TRP A 335 9.53 -8.19 3.56
C TRP A 335 10.63 -9.26 3.42
N GLU A 336 10.56 -10.38 4.15
CA GLU A 336 11.50 -11.50 4.00
C GLU A 336 11.49 -12.11 2.58
N LEU A 337 10.30 -12.25 1.97
CA LEU A 337 10.15 -12.71 0.57
C LEU A 337 10.85 -11.78 -0.42
N THR A 338 10.57 -10.48 -0.35
CA THR A 338 11.17 -9.51 -1.27
C THR A 338 12.68 -9.40 -1.03
N ALA A 339 13.15 -9.44 0.23
CA ALA A 339 14.57 -9.53 0.56
C ALA A 339 15.25 -10.75 -0.10
N ASN A 340 14.57 -11.89 -0.18
CA ASN A 340 15.01 -13.10 -0.92
C ASN A 340 14.90 -12.97 -2.46
N LYS A 341 14.82 -11.75 -3.00
CA LYS A 341 14.70 -11.38 -4.42
C LYS A 341 13.41 -11.85 -5.11
N VAL A 342 12.38 -12.25 -4.36
CA VAL A 342 11.06 -12.64 -4.93
C VAL A 342 10.31 -11.39 -5.37
N ILE A 343 9.98 -11.29 -6.67
CA ILE A 343 9.19 -10.17 -7.20
C ILE A 343 7.71 -10.43 -6.92
N MET A 344 7.13 -9.69 -5.98
CA MET A 344 5.76 -9.89 -5.52
C MET A 344 4.79 -8.90 -6.17
N VAL A 345 3.72 -9.44 -6.76
CA VAL A 345 2.63 -8.69 -7.44
C VAL A 345 1.32 -9.02 -6.74
N SER A 346 0.55 -7.99 -6.36
CA SER A 346 -0.68 -8.15 -5.59
C SER A 346 -1.84 -7.30 -6.12
N ALA A 347 -3.05 -7.83 -6.00
CA ALA A 347 -4.30 -7.14 -6.32
C ALA A 347 -4.63 -6.05 -5.29
N ILE A 348 -4.99 -4.85 -5.72
CA ILE A 348 -5.14 -3.69 -4.82
C ILE A 348 -6.43 -3.68 -3.94
N GLY A 349 -7.38 -4.59 -4.21
CA GLY A 349 -8.73 -4.60 -3.61
C GLY A 349 -9.84 -4.42 -4.65
N ASN A 350 -11.08 -4.77 -4.32
CA ASN A 350 -12.25 -4.71 -5.22
C ASN A 350 -13.35 -3.77 -4.71
N ASP A 351 -12.96 -2.85 -3.83
CA ASP A 351 -13.86 -2.20 -2.87
C ASP A 351 -13.99 -0.69 -3.17
N GLY A 352 -13.46 -0.26 -4.33
CA GLY A 352 -13.77 1.03 -4.93
C GLY A 352 -15.27 1.18 -5.27
N PRO A 353 -15.79 2.41 -5.38
CA PRO A 353 -15.05 3.62 -5.78
C PRO A 353 -14.66 4.56 -4.61
N LEU A 354 -14.82 4.15 -3.35
CA LEU A 354 -14.36 4.93 -2.21
C LEU A 354 -12.82 4.99 -2.13
N TYR A 355 -12.29 6.01 -1.48
CA TYR A 355 -10.86 6.24 -1.28
C TYR A 355 -10.44 5.75 0.12
N GLY A 356 -9.21 5.26 0.27
CA GLY A 356 -8.74 4.57 1.49
C GLY A 356 -8.92 3.04 1.45
N THR A 357 -9.58 2.52 0.43
CA THR A 357 -10.06 1.12 0.28
C THR A 357 -8.98 0.09 -0.09
N LEU A 358 -7.72 0.32 0.27
CA LEU A 358 -6.57 -0.46 -0.19
C LEU A 358 -6.36 -1.75 0.63
N ASN A 359 -6.20 -2.89 -0.05
CA ASN A 359 -6.06 -4.19 0.60
C ASN A 359 -4.59 -4.59 0.80
N ASN A 360 -4.27 -5.18 1.95
CA ASN A 360 -2.95 -5.72 2.27
C ASN A 360 -2.73 -7.06 1.55
N PRO A 361 -1.54 -7.35 0.96
CA PRO A 361 -0.27 -6.61 1.02
C PRO A 361 0.01 -5.72 -0.20
N ALA A 362 -1.01 -5.34 -0.98
CA ALA A 362 -0.80 -4.55 -2.20
C ALA A 362 -0.46 -3.07 -1.93
N ASP A 363 -0.70 -2.62 -0.70
CA ASP A 363 -0.33 -1.35 -0.07
C ASP A 363 1.16 -1.24 0.33
N GLN A 364 1.85 -2.36 0.53
CA GLN A 364 3.24 -2.43 0.99
C GLN A 364 4.24 -1.81 0.00
N MET A 365 5.34 -1.24 0.50
CA MET A 365 6.27 -0.44 -0.32
C MET A 365 7.01 -1.27 -1.38
N ASP A 366 7.49 -2.47 -1.06
CA ASP A 366 8.21 -3.34 -2.01
C ASP A 366 7.29 -4.15 -2.94
N VAL A 367 6.01 -4.30 -2.60
CA VAL A 367 5.02 -5.03 -3.39
C VAL A 367 4.54 -4.18 -4.57
N ILE A 368 4.36 -4.80 -5.74
CA ILE A 368 3.73 -4.17 -6.91
C ILE A 368 2.21 -4.31 -6.76
N GLY A 369 1.56 -3.26 -6.29
CA GLY A 369 0.10 -3.18 -6.10
C GLY A 369 -0.61 -2.74 -7.39
N VAL A 370 -1.57 -3.53 -7.84
CA VAL A 370 -2.16 -3.42 -9.19
C VAL A 370 -3.65 -3.08 -9.15
N GLY A 371 -4.01 -1.93 -9.72
CA GLY A 371 -5.41 -1.53 -9.95
C GLY A 371 -5.96 -1.94 -11.32
N GLY A 372 -7.30 -1.89 -11.46
CA GLY A 372 -8.02 -2.41 -12.61
C GLY A 372 -8.62 -1.32 -13.52
N ILE A 373 -8.44 -1.46 -14.84
CA ILE A 373 -9.15 -0.67 -15.88
C ILE A 373 -10.06 -1.53 -16.76
N ASN A 374 -11.00 -0.88 -17.46
CA ASN A 374 -11.79 -1.47 -18.56
C ASN A 374 -11.07 -1.34 -19.92
N PHE A 375 -11.65 -1.90 -20.99
CA PHE A 375 -11.06 -1.85 -22.34
C PHE A 375 -11.13 -0.46 -23.00
N GLU A 376 -11.91 0.44 -22.40
CA GLU A 376 -12.04 1.85 -22.74
C GLU A 376 -10.97 2.73 -22.06
N ASP A 377 -9.98 2.12 -21.38
CA ASP A 377 -8.89 2.75 -20.63
C ASP A 377 -9.36 3.67 -19.47
N GLN A 378 -10.51 3.35 -18.87
CA GLN A 378 -11.05 4.00 -17.66
C GLN A 378 -10.83 3.12 -16.43
N ILE A 379 -10.64 3.73 -15.25
CA ILE A 379 -10.61 3.02 -13.96
C ILE A 379 -11.91 2.24 -13.78
N ALA A 380 -11.79 0.94 -13.50
CA ALA A 380 -12.95 0.09 -13.22
C ALA A 380 -13.54 0.49 -11.86
N LYS A 381 -14.87 0.58 -11.75
CA LYS A 381 -15.54 1.10 -10.54
C LYS A 381 -15.11 0.39 -9.24
N PHE A 382 -14.94 -0.93 -9.30
CA PHE A 382 -14.49 -1.77 -8.19
C PHE A 382 -13.02 -1.59 -7.83
N SER A 383 -12.17 -0.97 -8.66
CA SER A 383 -10.75 -0.87 -8.32
C SER A 383 -10.58 0.02 -7.11
N SER A 384 -10.10 -0.55 -6.00
CA SER A 384 -9.75 0.17 -4.78
C SER A 384 -8.76 1.30 -5.04
N ARG A 385 -8.80 2.33 -4.18
CA ARG A 385 -8.17 3.64 -4.39
C ARG A 385 -7.45 4.09 -3.14
N GLY A 386 -6.28 4.71 -3.32
CA GLY A 386 -5.52 5.27 -2.22
C GLY A 386 -6.13 6.55 -1.64
N MET A 387 -5.45 7.23 -0.73
CA MET A 387 -4.11 6.93 -0.20
C MET A 387 -4.11 5.75 0.81
N THR A 388 -2.94 5.32 1.27
CA THR A 388 -2.84 4.30 2.34
C THR A 388 -3.31 4.83 3.68
N THR A 389 -4.10 4.03 4.40
CA THR A 389 -4.68 4.37 5.72
C THR A 389 -3.63 4.43 6.84
N TRP A 390 -2.57 3.63 6.74
CA TRP A 390 -1.43 3.56 7.67
C TRP A 390 -0.94 4.92 8.22
N GLU A 391 -0.80 5.93 7.36
CA GLU A 391 -0.21 7.23 7.72
C GLU A 391 -1.25 8.37 7.87
N LEU A 392 -2.55 8.10 7.70
CA LEU A 392 -3.61 9.11 7.85
C LEU A 392 -3.64 9.78 9.25
N PRO A 393 -3.41 9.08 10.38
CA PRO A 393 -3.32 9.73 11.70
C PRO A 393 -2.10 10.65 11.87
N GLN A 394 -1.21 10.71 10.89
CA GLN A 394 -0.09 11.66 10.80
C GLN A 394 -0.30 12.71 9.69
N GLY A 395 -1.49 12.74 9.07
CA GLY A 395 -2.01 13.78 8.20
C GLY A 395 -2.20 13.39 6.73
N TYR A 396 -1.44 12.43 6.17
CA TYR A 396 -1.54 12.02 4.76
C TYR A 396 -0.94 10.61 4.52
N GLY A 397 -1.55 9.82 3.64
CA GLY A 397 -1.08 8.49 3.22
C GLY A 397 -0.08 8.48 2.04
N ARG A 398 0.48 7.31 1.72
CA ARG A 398 1.32 7.04 0.54
C ARG A 398 0.49 6.83 -0.74
N VAL A 399 1.16 7.01 -1.89
CA VAL A 399 0.61 6.80 -3.23
C VAL A 399 0.54 5.30 -3.57
N LYS A 400 -0.69 4.80 -3.73
CA LYS A 400 -1.05 3.46 -4.22
C LYS A 400 -2.37 3.54 -5.02
N PRO A 401 -2.65 2.66 -6.00
CA PRO A 401 -1.80 1.57 -6.53
C PRO A 401 -0.49 2.07 -7.16
N ASP A 402 0.43 1.17 -7.51
CA ASP A 402 1.67 1.54 -8.20
C ASP A 402 1.44 1.76 -9.70
N ILE A 403 0.63 0.89 -10.32
CA ILE A 403 0.22 0.90 -11.73
C ILE A 403 -1.19 0.31 -11.89
N VAL A 404 -1.79 0.52 -13.06
CA VAL A 404 -3.06 -0.12 -13.45
C VAL A 404 -2.93 -0.95 -14.73
N THR A 405 -3.79 -1.95 -14.89
CA THR A 405 -3.93 -2.71 -16.14
C THR A 405 -5.35 -3.28 -16.28
N TYR A 406 -5.66 -3.90 -17.42
CA TYR A 406 -6.98 -4.44 -17.69
C TYR A 406 -7.41 -5.46 -16.64
N GLY A 407 -8.45 -5.11 -15.88
CA GLY A 407 -9.05 -5.92 -14.82
C GLY A 407 -10.55 -6.17 -15.04
N SER A 408 -11.20 -5.48 -15.98
CA SER A 408 -12.61 -5.74 -16.34
C SER A 408 -12.73 -6.59 -17.60
N ALA A 409 -13.61 -7.58 -17.55
CA ALA A 409 -13.98 -8.48 -18.65
C ALA A 409 -12.81 -9.19 -19.36
N VAL A 410 -11.70 -9.46 -18.66
CA VAL A 410 -10.55 -10.19 -19.22
C VAL A 410 -10.91 -11.66 -19.42
N ARG A 411 -10.44 -12.23 -20.54
CA ARG A 411 -10.67 -13.63 -20.94
C ARG A 411 -9.44 -14.49 -20.61
N GLY A 412 -9.64 -15.56 -19.84
CA GLY A 412 -8.60 -16.48 -19.37
C GLY A 412 -9.12 -17.92 -19.24
N SER A 413 -8.30 -18.84 -18.69
CA SER A 413 -8.64 -20.27 -18.57
C SER A 413 -9.84 -20.55 -17.66
N SER A 414 -10.50 -21.68 -17.87
CA SER A 414 -11.65 -22.19 -17.11
C SER A 414 -11.44 -23.68 -16.82
N ILE A 415 -11.80 -24.16 -15.61
CA ILE A 415 -11.59 -25.56 -15.16
C ILE A 415 -11.85 -26.61 -16.25
N LYS A 416 -12.89 -26.39 -17.07
CA LYS A 416 -13.33 -27.29 -18.15
C LYS A 416 -12.45 -27.30 -19.41
N GLY A 417 -11.26 -26.70 -19.39
CA GLY A 417 -10.35 -26.65 -20.55
C GLY A 417 -10.84 -25.75 -21.68
N SER A 418 -11.54 -24.67 -21.33
CA SER A 418 -12.03 -23.64 -22.25
C SER A 418 -11.76 -22.25 -21.66
N CYS A 419 -12.13 -21.17 -22.34
CA CYS A 419 -11.98 -19.83 -21.77
C CYS A 419 -13.23 -19.34 -21.01
N ARG A 420 -13.02 -18.67 -19.88
CA ARG A 420 -14.02 -17.87 -19.13
C ARG A 420 -13.63 -16.39 -19.18
N THR A 421 -14.60 -15.52 -18.90
CA THR A 421 -14.37 -14.08 -18.66
C THR A 421 -14.64 -13.77 -17.19
N LEU A 422 -13.77 -12.99 -16.56
CA LEU A 422 -13.92 -12.48 -15.18
C LEU A 422 -13.61 -10.98 -15.11
N SER A 423 -13.95 -10.35 -13.98
CA SER A 423 -13.56 -8.97 -13.63
C SER A 423 -13.08 -8.92 -12.18
N GLY A 424 -12.10 -8.08 -11.89
CA GLY A 424 -11.55 -7.82 -10.55
C GLY A 424 -10.12 -7.29 -10.62
N THR A 425 -9.59 -6.74 -9.53
CA THR A 425 -8.15 -6.44 -9.43
C THR A 425 -7.35 -7.73 -9.22
N SER A 426 -7.99 -8.77 -8.68
CA SER A 426 -7.56 -10.18 -8.74
C SER A 426 -7.29 -10.70 -10.15
N VAL A 427 -7.92 -10.09 -11.16
CA VAL A 427 -7.73 -10.35 -12.59
C VAL A 427 -6.66 -9.44 -13.20
N ALA A 428 -6.45 -8.23 -12.67
CA ALA A 428 -5.40 -7.31 -13.10
C ALA A 428 -3.99 -7.72 -12.60
N SER A 429 -3.89 -8.20 -11.36
CA SER A 429 -2.65 -8.72 -10.75
C SER A 429 -1.91 -9.75 -11.64
N PRO A 430 -2.54 -10.83 -12.15
CA PRO A 430 -1.87 -11.83 -12.99
C PRO A 430 -1.53 -11.34 -14.40
N VAL A 431 -2.13 -10.26 -14.88
CA VAL A 431 -1.68 -9.59 -16.11
C VAL A 431 -0.31 -8.95 -15.87
N VAL A 432 -0.12 -8.30 -14.71
CA VAL A 432 1.19 -7.76 -14.32
C VAL A 432 2.16 -8.88 -13.96
N ALA A 433 1.77 -9.92 -13.20
CA ALA A 433 2.67 -11.03 -12.87
C ALA A 433 3.10 -11.81 -14.13
N GLY A 434 2.20 -12.02 -15.09
CA GLY A 434 2.52 -12.58 -16.40
C GLY A 434 3.47 -11.69 -17.20
N ALA A 435 3.21 -10.38 -17.25
CA ALA A 435 4.10 -9.41 -17.87
C ALA A 435 5.50 -9.39 -17.23
N VAL A 436 5.59 -9.35 -15.89
CA VAL A 436 6.84 -9.41 -15.11
C VAL A 436 7.61 -10.70 -15.40
N THR A 437 6.91 -11.84 -15.48
CA THR A 437 7.52 -13.14 -15.83
C THR A 437 8.11 -13.11 -17.25
N LEU A 438 7.34 -12.60 -18.21
CA LEU A 438 7.76 -12.45 -19.61
C LEU A 438 8.98 -11.53 -19.71
N LEU A 439 8.91 -10.35 -19.09
CA LEU A 439 10.00 -9.37 -19.01
C LEU A 439 11.26 -9.98 -18.41
N ALA A 440 11.17 -10.57 -17.22
CA ALA A 440 12.29 -11.19 -16.51
C ALA A 440 12.99 -12.26 -17.37
N SER A 441 12.23 -13.09 -18.11
CA SER A 441 12.80 -14.11 -19.00
C SER A 441 13.68 -13.52 -20.11
N GLY A 442 13.37 -12.31 -20.58
CA GLY A 442 14.14 -11.60 -21.61
C GLY A 442 15.42 -10.93 -21.11
N VAL A 443 15.59 -10.80 -19.78
CA VAL A 443 16.75 -10.13 -19.14
C VAL A 443 17.49 -11.00 -18.13
N LEU A 444 17.25 -12.32 -18.09
CA LEU A 444 17.98 -13.26 -17.21
C LEU A 444 19.51 -13.15 -17.33
N HIS A 445 20.01 -12.80 -18.52
CA HIS A 445 21.43 -12.57 -18.79
C HIS A 445 22.04 -11.40 -17.98
N ARG A 446 21.21 -10.58 -17.33
CA ARG A 446 21.63 -9.44 -16.48
C ARG A 446 21.75 -9.80 -14.99
N GLY A 447 21.41 -11.03 -14.61
CA GLY A 447 21.58 -11.54 -13.24
C GLY A 447 20.90 -10.66 -12.19
N ASN A 448 21.63 -10.37 -11.11
CA ASN A 448 21.12 -9.65 -9.93
C ASN A 448 20.68 -8.20 -10.17
N ALA A 449 21.05 -7.60 -11.31
CA ALA A 449 20.57 -6.28 -11.71
C ALA A 449 19.04 -6.25 -11.93
N ILE A 450 18.41 -7.42 -12.00
CA ILE A 450 16.95 -7.63 -11.98
C ILE A 450 16.55 -8.12 -10.57
N ASN A 451 15.76 -7.31 -9.88
CA ASN A 451 15.35 -7.48 -8.49
C ASN A 451 13.99 -6.78 -8.26
N PRO A 452 13.32 -6.93 -7.09
CA PRO A 452 12.00 -6.37 -6.84
C PRO A 452 11.90 -4.85 -7.11
N ALA A 453 12.82 -4.04 -6.59
CA ALA A 453 12.82 -2.60 -6.86
C ALA A 453 13.07 -2.27 -8.33
N SER A 454 14.10 -2.80 -8.98
CA SER A 454 14.39 -2.50 -10.40
C SER A 454 13.25 -2.89 -11.35
N MET A 455 12.56 -4.01 -11.08
CA MET A 455 11.34 -4.38 -11.82
C MET A 455 10.22 -3.37 -11.56
N LYS A 456 9.94 -3.05 -10.30
CA LYS A 456 8.91 -2.08 -9.89
C LYS A 456 9.17 -0.69 -10.48
N GLN A 457 10.41 -0.18 -10.37
CA GLN A 457 10.90 1.05 -11.00
C GLN A 457 10.68 1.05 -12.52
N ALA A 458 11.04 -0.04 -13.21
CA ALA A 458 10.90 -0.11 -14.66
C ALA A 458 9.44 -0.08 -15.12
N LEU A 459 8.53 -0.76 -14.40
CA LEU A 459 7.09 -0.71 -14.66
C LEU A 459 6.51 0.70 -14.41
N MET A 460 6.87 1.34 -13.29
CA MET A 460 6.39 2.67 -12.93
C MET A 460 6.93 3.75 -13.89
N ALA A 461 8.19 3.65 -14.30
CA ALA A 461 8.80 4.58 -15.25
C ALA A 461 8.37 4.34 -16.71
N SER A 462 7.88 3.14 -17.06
CA SER A 462 7.33 2.83 -18.39
C SER A 462 5.86 3.26 -18.54
N ALA A 463 5.13 3.30 -17.43
CA ALA A 463 3.68 3.44 -17.38
C ALA A 463 3.16 4.67 -18.15
N ARG A 464 2.03 4.48 -18.84
CA ARG A 464 1.32 5.52 -19.56
C ARG A 464 0.18 6.05 -18.69
N ARG A 465 0.31 7.29 -18.20
CA ARG A 465 -0.79 7.98 -17.52
C ARG A 465 -2.06 8.04 -18.38
N LEU A 466 -3.19 7.83 -17.71
CA LEU A 466 -4.55 8.04 -18.19
C LEU A 466 -4.93 9.52 -17.96
N PRO A 467 -5.64 10.16 -18.90
CA PRO A 467 -6.06 11.56 -18.76
C PRO A 467 -7.22 11.71 -17.76
N GLY A 468 -7.20 12.76 -16.95
CA GLY A 468 -8.31 13.06 -16.01
C GLY A 468 -8.48 12.07 -14.86
N VAL A 469 -7.42 11.36 -14.45
CA VAL A 469 -7.41 10.37 -13.37
C VAL A 469 -6.23 10.68 -12.43
N ASN A 470 -6.44 10.72 -11.11
CA ASN A 470 -5.39 11.12 -10.17
C ASN A 470 -4.47 9.97 -9.73
N MET A 471 -3.33 10.28 -9.11
CA MET A 471 -2.32 9.27 -8.76
C MET A 471 -2.80 8.20 -7.75
N PHE A 472 -3.80 8.50 -6.91
CA PHE A 472 -4.38 7.52 -5.98
C PHE A 472 -5.41 6.58 -6.63
N GLU A 473 -5.79 6.85 -7.90
CA GLU A 473 -6.63 5.95 -8.70
C GLU A 473 -5.81 5.15 -9.73
N GLN A 474 -4.77 5.74 -10.33
CA GLN A 474 -3.99 5.09 -11.41
C GLN A 474 -2.53 4.73 -11.06
N GLY A 475 -2.00 5.16 -9.91
CA GLY A 475 -0.56 5.13 -9.67
C GLY A 475 0.19 5.95 -10.70
N HIS A 476 1.24 5.38 -11.28
CA HIS A 476 1.95 5.97 -12.43
C HIS A 476 1.25 5.74 -13.78
N GLY A 477 0.15 4.98 -13.78
CA GLY A 477 -0.73 4.76 -14.93
C GLY A 477 -0.70 3.35 -15.48
N LYS A 478 -1.12 3.23 -16.74
CA LYS A 478 -1.33 1.96 -17.43
C LYS A 478 -0.01 1.30 -17.83
N LEU A 479 0.11 0.00 -17.56
CA LEU A 479 1.24 -0.85 -17.97
C LEU A 479 1.63 -0.68 -19.46
N ASP A 480 2.91 -0.39 -19.71
CA ASP A 480 3.54 -0.43 -21.03
C ASP A 480 4.66 -1.47 -21.05
N LEU A 481 4.38 -2.62 -21.68
CA LEU A 481 5.25 -3.79 -21.70
C LEU A 481 6.55 -3.56 -22.49
N LEU A 482 6.47 -2.88 -23.64
CA LEU A 482 7.62 -2.70 -24.53
C LEU A 482 8.59 -1.65 -23.98
N LYS A 483 8.08 -0.56 -23.39
CA LYS A 483 8.95 0.39 -22.68
C LYS A 483 9.57 -0.23 -21.42
N ALA A 484 8.83 -1.05 -20.67
CA ALA A 484 9.39 -1.77 -19.52
C ALA A 484 10.54 -2.68 -19.94
N TYR A 485 10.39 -3.43 -21.04
CA TYR A 485 11.48 -4.27 -21.58
C TYR A 485 12.70 -3.45 -21.99
N GLN A 486 12.51 -2.33 -22.71
CA GLN A 486 13.60 -1.44 -23.11
C GLN A 486 14.35 -0.86 -21.91
N ILE A 487 13.63 -0.47 -20.85
CA ILE A 487 14.20 0.03 -19.61
C ILE A 487 15.00 -1.06 -18.89
N LEU A 488 14.43 -2.27 -18.73
CA LEU A 488 15.10 -3.40 -18.04
C LEU A 488 16.35 -3.88 -18.78
N ASN A 489 16.29 -3.97 -20.11
CA ASN A 489 17.42 -4.36 -20.94
C ASN A 489 18.58 -3.36 -20.81
N SER A 490 18.28 -2.05 -20.73
CA SER A 490 19.29 -0.98 -20.58
C SER A 490 19.59 -0.59 -19.12
N TYR A 491 18.88 -1.16 -18.15
CA TYR A 491 18.85 -0.72 -16.75
C TYR A 491 20.24 -0.61 -16.10
N LYS A 492 20.40 0.39 -15.23
CA LYS A 492 21.56 0.53 -14.34
C LYS A 492 21.02 0.58 -12.90
N PRO A 493 21.59 -0.18 -11.94
CA PRO A 493 21.17 -0.12 -10.54
C PRO A 493 21.18 1.32 -10.03
N GLN A 494 20.03 1.82 -9.56
CA GLN A 494 19.86 3.21 -9.12
C GLN A 494 18.69 3.34 -8.14
N ALA A 495 18.66 4.46 -7.42
CA ALA A 495 17.50 4.87 -6.65
C ALA A 495 16.49 5.66 -7.51
N SER A 496 15.23 5.70 -7.09
CA SER A 496 14.19 6.55 -7.67
C SER A 496 13.14 6.92 -6.62
N LEU A 497 12.29 7.90 -6.94
CA LEU A 497 11.25 8.41 -6.04
C LEU A 497 9.85 8.21 -6.61
N SER A 498 8.88 7.91 -5.73
CA SER A 498 7.46 7.76 -6.06
C SER A 498 6.60 8.56 -5.07
N PRO A 499 5.97 9.68 -5.47
CA PRO A 499 6.02 10.28 -6.81
C PRO A 499 7.41 10.84 -7.17
N SER A 500 7.71 10.96 -8.48
CA SER A 500 9.04 11.39 -8.95
C SER A 500 9.26 12.91 -8.97
N TYR A 501 8.21 13.69 -8.68
CA TYR A 501 8.21 15.13 -8.46
C TYR A 501 6.92 15.49 -7.70
N VAL A 502 6.83 16.71 -7.18
CA VAL A 502 5.65 17.27 -6.53
C VAL A 502 5.30 18.58 -7.23
N ASP A 503 4.16 18.63 -7.92
CA ASP A 503 3.68 19.84 -8.60
C ASP A 503 2.24 20.13 -8.17
N LEU A 504 2.09 21.02 -7.18
CA LEU A 504 0.80 21.39 -6.61
C LEU A 504 -0.07 22.23 -7.56
N THR A 505 0.32 22.38 -8.83
CA THR A 505 -0.51 22.98 -9.89
C THR A 505 -1.03 21.93 -10.91
N GLU A 506 -0.56 20.68 -10.87
CA GLU A 506 -0.98 19.62 -11.81
C GLU A 506 -2.28 18.92 -11.35
N CYS A 507 -3.40 19.65 -11.32
CA CYS A 507 -4.59 19.15 -10.62
C CYS A 507 -5.22 17.86 -11.14
N GLN A 508 -4.97 17.44 -12.38
CA GLN A 508 -5.46 16.16 -12.89
C GLN A 508 -4.75 14.94 -12.26
N TYR A 509 -3.55 15.13 -11.71
CA TYR A 509 -2.72 14.04 -11.19
C TYR A 509 -2.42 14.20 -9.69
N MET A 510 -2.16 15.44 -9.24
CA MET A 510 -1.72 15.81 -7.89
C MET A 510 -2.87 16.17 -6.92
N TRP A 511 -4.08 15.65 -7.15
CA TRP A 511 -5.16 15.69 -6.15
C TRP A 511 -4.79 14.80 -4.93
N PRO A 512 -5.07 15.20 -3.68
CA PRO A 512 -5.74 16.44 -3.24
C PRO A 512 -4.82 17.66 -3.11
N TYR A 513 -3.50 17.47 -3.08
CA TYR A 513 -2.53 18.54 -2.79
C TYR A 513 -2.59 19.77 -3.72
N CYS A 514 -3.24 19.65 -4.88
CA CYS A 514 -3.44 20.73 -5.84
C CYS A 514 -4.65 21.64 -5.53
N THR A 515 -5.67 21.17 -4.79
CA THR A 515 -6.95 21.89 -4.67
C THR A 515 -6.88 23.05 -3.68
N GLN A 516 -5.75 23.24 -3.01
CA GLN A 516 -5.45 24.35 -2.12
C GLN A 516 -4.07 24.92 -2.43
N SER A 517 -3.98 26.25 -2.55
CA SER A 517 -2.68 26.94 -2.63
C SER A 517 -2.11 27.14 -1.23
N LEU A 518 -0.79 27.16 -1.12
CA LEU A 518 -0.09 27.39 0.14
C LEU A 518 -0.18 28.87 0.54
N TYR A 519 -0.10 29.15 1.83
CA TYR A 519 -0.03 30.51 2.38
C TYR A 519 0.66 30.50 3.74
N TYR A 520 1.11 31.66 4.20
CA TYR A 520 1.81 31.78 5.47
C TYR A 520 0.86 31.61 6.67
N GLY A 521 1.33 30.92 7.71
CA GLY A 521 0.56 30.61 8.91
C GLY A 521 -0.31 29.36 8.82
N ALA A 522 -0.21 28.59 7.72
CA ALA A 522 -0.90 27.31 7.54
C ALA A 522 -0.17 26.13 8.19
N VAL A 523 -0.90 25.05 8.53
CA VAL A 523 -0.31 23.72 8.78
C VAL A 523 0.40 23.25 7.50
N PRO A 524 1.68 22.81 7.57
CA PRO A 524 2.42 22.38 6.39
C PRO A 524 1.77 21.18 5.70
N THR A 525 1.68 21.23 4.37
CA THR A 525 1.14 20.12 3.58
C THR A 525 2.19 19.02 3.46
N ILE A 526 1.87 17.80 3.89
CA ILE A 526 2.80 16.66 3.90
C ILE A 526 2.58 15.80 2.65
N VAL A 527 3.63 15.60 1.86
CA VAL A 527 3.62 14.66 0.72
C VAL A 527 4.55 13.49 1.02
N ASN A 528 3.97 12.29 1.13
CA ASN A 528 4.72 11.06 1.38
C ASN A 528 5.31 10.48 0.08
N VAL A 529 6.63 10.30 0.07
CA VAL A 529 7.41 9.82 -1.07
C VAL A 529 8.07 8.49 -0.72
N THR A 530 7.72 7.43 -1.44
CA THR A 530 8.45 6.15 -1.37
C THR A 530 9.76 6.28 -2.13
N ILE A 531 10.86 5.98 -1.44
CA ILE A 531 12.18 5.80 -2.02
C ILE A 531 12.28 4.34 -2.48
N LEU A 532 12.56 4.11 -3.76
CA LEU A 532 12.85 2.77 -4.30
C LEU A 532 14.34 2.65 -4.58
N ASN A 533 14.99 1.63 -4.02
CA ASN A 533 16.42 1.40 -4.15
C ASN A 533 16.69 0.13 -4.98
N GLY A 534 16.94 0.28 -6.27
CA GLY A 534 17.28 -0.84 -7.15
C GLY A 534 18.76 -1.26 -7.09
N GLN A 535 19.56 -0.71 -6.16
CA GLN A 535 21.01 -0.94 -6.04
C GLN A 535 21.38 -2.20 -5.24
N GLY A 536 20.59 -2.55 -4.20
CA GLY A 536 20.84 -3.68 -3.31
C GLY A 536 19.73 -3.88 -2.27
N VAL A 537 19.78 -5.02 -1.56
CA VAL A 537 18.78 -5.47 -0.54
C VAL A 537 18.81 -4.66 0.77
N SER A 538 19.61 -3.61 0.80
CA SER A 538 19.58 -2.54 1.79
C SER A 538 20.23 -1.30 1.18
N GLY A 539 19.89 -0.14 1.71
CA GLY A 539 20.61 1.10 1.42
C GLY A 539 20.53 2.08 2.59
N ARG A 540 21.36 3.12 2.56
CA ARG A 540 21.32 4.22 3.52
C ARG A 540 21.24 5.56 2.79
N VAL A 541 20.48 6.51 3.33
CA VAL A 541 20.55 7.91 2.90
C VAL A 541 21.86 8.52 3.45
N ILE A 542 22.75 8.98 2.57
CA ILE A 542 23.98 9.68 3.00
C ILE A 542 23.63 11.11 3.39
N GLY A 543 23.89 11.43 4.66
CA GLY A 543 23.69 12.77 5.21
C GLY A 543 22.22 13.17 5.29
N LYS A 544 21.98 14.48 5.46
CA LYS A 544 20.62 15.04 5.43
C LYS A 544 20.28 15.47 3.99
N PRO A 545 19.10 15.11 3.46
CA PRO A 545 18.60 15.65 2.19
C PRO A 545 18.62 17.19 2.17
N GLN A 546 19.06 17.77 1.06
CA GLN A 546 19.34 19.20 0.93
C GLN A 546 18.25 19.92 0.12
N TRP A 547 17.79 21.07 0.61
CA TRP A 547 16.81 21.92 -0.09
C TRP A 547 17.53 22.93 -1.00
N HIS A 548 17.20 22.88 -2.30
CA HIS A 548 17.76 23.77 -3.31
C HIS A 548 16.65 24.61 -3.97
N PRO A 549 16.29 25.78 -3.39
CA PRO A 549 15.36 26.70 -4.03
C PRO A 549 15.98 27.35 -5.28
N TYR A 550 15.20 27.47 -6.35
CA TYR A 550 15.62 28.21 -7.55
C TYR A 550 15.32 29.70 -7.38
N THR A 551 16.37 30.52 -7.24
CA THR A 551 16.23 31.98 -7.07
C THR A 551 15.43 32.64 -8.21
N PRO A 552 15.67 32.31 -9.51
CA PRO A 552 14.91 32.90 -10.62
C PRO A 552 13.46 32.40 -10.74
N GLN A 553 13.04 31.44 -9.91
CA GLN A 553 11.66 30.96 -9.79
C GLN A 553 11.17 31.00 -8.33
N PHE A 554 11.65 32.01 -7.57
CA PHE A 554 11.15 32.38 -6.24
C PHE A 554 11.14 31.26 -5.19
N GLY A 555 11.98 30.22 -5.34
CA GLY A 555 11.99 29.06 -4.43
C GLY A 555 12.23 29.40 -2.96
N GLN A 556 12.84 30.56 -2.69
CA GLN A 556 13.07 31.13 -1.35
C GLN A 556 11.79 31.47 -0.57
N TYR A 557 10.62 31.39 -1.20
CA TYR A 557 9.31 31.53 -0.55
C TYR A 557 8.71 30.20 -0.07
N LEU A 558 9.41 29.07 -0.26
CA LEU A 558 9.01 27.75 0.25
C LEU A 558 9.94 27.31 1.37
N ASP A 559 9.35 27.14 2.55
CA ASP A 559 9.98 26.46 3.68
C ASP A 559 9.67 24.96 3.59
N ILE A 560 10.71 24.13 3.65
CA ILE A 560 10.63 22.68 3.47
C ILE A 560 11.23 22.00 4.71
N ALA A 561 10.48 21.12 5.36
CA ALA A 561 10.98 20.24 6.41
C ALA A 561 10.87 18.77 5.96
N LEU A 562 11.83 17.94 6.38
CA LEU A 562 12.04 16.60 5.83
C LEU A 562 12.24 15.58 6.95
N THR A 563 11.37 14.57 7.00
CA THR A 563 11.56 13.35 7.80
C THR A 563 11.69 12.16 6.85
N PHE A 564 12.57 11.21 7.17
CA PHE A 564 12.90 10.13 6.25
C PHE A 564 13.48 8.92 7.00
N SER A 565 13.35 7.74 6.39
CA SER A 565 14.04 6.53 6.84
C SER A 565 15.54 6.62 6.50
N GLU A 566 16.42 6.66 7.50
CA GLU A 566 17.88 6.59 7.26
C GLU A 566 18.28 5.29 6.54
N LEU A 567 17.70 4.16 6.98
CA LEU A 567 17.87 2.84 6.39
C LEU A 567 16.71 2.54 5.43
N LEU A 568 17.04 2.09 4.22
CA LEU A 568 16.12 1.51 3.25
C LEU A 568 16.25 0.00 3.35
N TRP A 569 15.16 -0.69 3.66
CA TRP A 569 15.10 -2.15 3.77
C TRP A 569 13.66 -2.66 3.57
N PRO A 570 13.44 -3.74 2.79
CA PRO A 570 14.42 -4.46 1.98
C PRO A 570 14.88 -3.66 0.74
N TRP A 571 13.96 -3.23 -0.13
CA TRP A 571 14.29 -2.51 -1.36
C TRP A 571 13.75 -1.09 -1.41
N SER A 572 13.14 -0.63 -0.32
CA SER A 572 12.49 0.66 -0.25
C SER A 572 12.58 1.31 1.13
N GLY A 573 12.12 2.55 1.19
CA GLY A 573 11.95 3.33 2.41
C GLY A 573 11.12 4.57 2.08
N TRP A 574 11.12 5.57 2.96
CA TRP A 574 10.21 6.71 2.85
C TRP A 574 10.88 8.05 3.17
N MET A 575 10.31 9.11 2.60
CA MET A 575 10.58 10.50 2.93
C MET A 575 9.25 11.25 2.92
N ALA A 576 8.87 11.83 4.06
CA ALA A 576 7.74 12.74 4.15
C ALA A 576 8.26 14.17 3.95
N VAL A 577 7.62 14.91 3.04
CA VAL A 577 8.01 16.27 2.67
C VAL A 577 6.95 17.23 3.15
N SER A 578 7.25 17.97 4.23
CA SER A 578 6.37 19.00 4.78
C SER A 578 6.65 20.34 4.09
N ILE A 579 5.66 20.87 3.39
CA ILE A 579 5.77 22.07 2.54
C ILE A 579 4.94 23.21 3.14
N ALA A 580 5.57 24.36 3.38
CA ALA A 580 4.94 25.59 3.84
C ALA A 580 5.37 26.81 3.00
N ALA A 581 4.59 27.89 3.07
CA ALA A 581 5.00 29.19 2.54
C ALA A 581 5.75 29.98 3.61
N ALA A 582 6.90 30.55 3.25
CA ALA A 582 7.77 31.28 4.15
C ALA A 582 7.15 32.61 4.63
N GLN A 583 7.60 33.12 5.78
CA GLN A 583 7.10 34.38 6.35
C GLN A 583 7.26 35.58 5.38
N THR A 584 8.32 35.57 4.57
CA THR A 584 8.59 36.56 3.52
C THR A 584 7.59 36.52 2.35
N ALA A 585 6.77 35.47 2.25
CA ALA A 585 5.75 35.27 1.23
C ALA A 585 4.32 35.57 1.71
N SER A 586 4.14 36.03 2.95
CA SER A 586 2.83 36.26 3.60
C SER A 586 1.85 37.14 2.83
N ASN A 587 2.36 38.12 2.07
CA ASN A 587 1.59 39.00 1.19
C ASN A 587 1.92 38.79 -0.31
N TRP A 588 2.50 37.64 -0.68
CA TRP A 588 2.95 37.34 -2.04
C TRP A 588 2.00 36.36 -2.75
N GLU A 589 1.75 36.59 -4.03
CA GLU A 589 1.12 35.61 -4.91
C GLU A 589 2.07 35.21 -6.03
N GLY A 590 2.16 33.90 -6.30
CA GLY A 590 2.94 33.39 -7.42
C GLY A 590 3.18 31.89 -7.36
N ILE A 591 4.10 31.41 -8.20
CA ILE A 591 4.53 30.01 -8.24
C ILE A 591 6.00 29.94 -7.83
N ALA A 592 6.29 29.25 -6.73
CA ALA A 592 7.64 29.03 -6.21
C ALA A 592 8.14 27.63 -6.60
N GLN A 593 9.45 27.50 -6.87
CA GLN A 593 10.06 26.27 -7.39
C GLN A 593 11.44 25.98 -6.78
N GLY A 594 11.72 24.69 -6.57
CA GLY A 594 13.03 24.19 -6.11
C GLY A 594 13.16 22.68 -6.29
N HIS A 595 14.21 22.08 -5.75
CA HIS A 595 14.29 20.63 -5.59
C HIS A 595 15.00 20.21 -4.31
N ILE A 596 14.61 19.06 -3.76
CA ILE A 596 15.38 18.35 -2.74
C ILE A 596 16.40 17.48 -3.46
N ALA A 597 17.65 17.42 -2.97
CA ALA A 597 18.63 16.42 -3.39
C ALA A 597 18.94 15.46 -2.24
N LEU A 598 19.00 14.16 -2.52
CA LEU A 598 19.49 13.13 -1.60
C LEU A 598 20.34 12.10 -2.34
N THR A 599 21.31 11.52 -1.64
CA THR A 599 22.17 10.44 -2.15
C THR A 599 21.92 9.17 -1.35
N ILE A 600 21.74 8.07 -2.05
CA ILE A 600 21.43 6.76 -1.48
C ILE A 600 22.57 5.80 -1.81
N GLU A 601 23.15 5.21 -0.78
CA GLU A 601 24.24 4.26 -0.86
C GLU A 601 23.74 2.84 -0.56
N SER A 602 24.21 1.86 -1.31
CA SER A 602 24.04 0.44 -1.03
C SER A 602 25.40 -0.24 -0.86
N PRO A 603 25.48 -1.33 -0.06
CA PRO A 603 26.65 -2.19 -0.05
C PRO A 603 27.06 -2.67 -1.45
N PRO A 604 28.35 -2.97 -1.69
CA PRO A 604 28.80 -3.62 -2.91
C PRO A 604 28.08 -4.96 -3.14
N GLU A 605 27.93 -5.35 -4.41
CA GLU A 605 27.42 -6.67 -4.78
C GLU A 605 28.54 -7.72 -4.90
N ASP A 606 28.18 -9.01 -5.01
CA ASP A 606 29.10 -10.14 -5.20
C ASP A 606 30.13 -9.88 -6.33
N GLY A 607 31.35 -9.49 -5.95
CA GLY A 607 32.46 -9.19 -6.87
C GLY A 607 32.84 -7.71 -7.01
N GLU A 608 32.12 -6.80 -6.33
CA GLU A 608 32.46 -5.38 -6.21
C GLU A 608 33.15 -5.11 -4.85
N THR A 609 33.98 -4.06 -4.76
CA THR A 609 34.55 -3.57 -3.48
C THR A 609 33.90 -2.29 -3.01
N GLU A 610 33.58 -1.38 -3.94
CA GLU A 610 33.06 -0.06 -3.64
C GLU A 610 31.53 -0.06 -3.48
N PRO A 611 30.97 0.73 -2.55
CA PRO A 611 29.53 0.84 -2.38
C PRO A 611 28.87 1.56 -3.58
N ARG A 612 27.65 1.14 -3.91
CA ARG A 612 26.86 1.71 -5.02
C ARG A 612 26.15 2.97 -4.55
N GLN A 613 26.48 4.13 -5.14
CA GLN A 613 25.84 5.41 -4.81
C GLN A 613 24.97 5.95 -5.95
N SER A 614 23.77 6.44 -5.60
CA SER A 614 22.82 7.04 -6.53
C SER A 614 22.22 8.32 -5.93
N SER A 615 22.51 9.47 -6.53
CA SER A 615 21.88 10.75 -6.19
C SER A 615 20.59 10.97 -6.97
N VAL A 616 19.50 11.26 -6.27
CA VAL A 616 18.17 11.57 -6.84
C VAL A 616 17.71 12.96 -6.43
N LYS A 617 16.78 13.53 -7.21
CA LYS A 617 16.29 14.91 -7.02
C LYS A 617 14.77 14.94 -7.05
N LEU A 618 14.11 15.36 -5.97
CA LEU A 618 12.67 15.58 -5.97
C LEU A 618 12.38 17.04 -6.32
N ALA A 619 11.84 17.30 -7.50
CA ALA A 619 11.44 18.64 -7.88
C ALA A 619 10.13 19.04 -7.20
N ILE A 620 10.07 20.26 -6.65
CA ILE A 620 8.90 20.84 -5.99
C ILE A 620 8.47 22.09 -6.75
N LYS A 621 7.16 22.23 -6.95
CA LYS A 621 6.50 23.41 -7.50
C LYS A 621 5.15 23.61 -6.81
N ALA A 622 4.90 24.81 -6.31
CA ALA A 622 3.66 25.13 -5.61
C ALA A 622 3.20 26.55 -5.92
N LYS A 623 1.87 26.77 -5.93
CA LYS A 623 1.30 28.12 -5.89
C LYS A 623 1.23 28.59 -4.43
N ILE A 624 1.70 29.81 -4.19
CA ILE A 624 1.52 30.54 -2.95
C ILE A 624 0.52 31.68 -3.19
N ILE A 625 -0.31 31.96 -2.20
CA ILE A 625 -1.23 33.11 -2.13
C ILE A 625 -1.03 33.85 -0.81
N PRO A 626 -1.47 35.12 -0.69
CA PRO A 626 -1.55 35.82 0.59
C PRO A 626 -2.44 35.08 1.59
N THR A 627 -2.13 35.20 2.89
CA THR A 627 -2.88 34.50 3.96
C THR A 627 -4.39 34.81 3.91
N PRO A 628 -5.27 33.80 3.71
CA PRO A 628 -6.71 34.01 3.64
C PRO A 628 -7.31 34.56 4.95
N PRO A 629 -8.47 35.25 4.89
CA PRO A 629 -9.17 35.71 6.07
C PRO A 629 -9.45 34.58 7.07
N ARG A 630 -9.15 34.80 8.36
CA ARG A 630 -9.32 33.84 9.46
C ARG A 630 -10.64 33.06 9.40
N HIS A 631 -11.75 33.75 9.13
CA HIS A 631 -13.08 33.15 9.10
C HIS A 631 -13.34 32.17 7.94
N LYS A 632 -12.47 32.14 6.92
CA LYS A 632 -12.47 31.12 5.85
C LYS A 632 -11.50 29.97 6.12
N ARG A 633 -10.75 29.97 7.24
CA ARG A 633 -9.81 28.90 7.61
C ARG A 633 -10.44 27.95 8.61
N ILE A 634 -10.55 26.68 8.21
CA ILE A 634 -11.09 25.56 8.99
C ILE A 634 -9.94 24.60 9.29
N LEU A 635 -9.82 24.19 10.56
CA LEU A 635 -8.91 23.14 10.99
C LEU A 635 -9.72 21.85 11.16
N TRP A 636 -9.40 20.81 10.39
CA TRP A 636 -9.93 19.47 10.55
C TRP A 636 -9.07 18.74 11.58
N ASP A 637 -9.70 18.23 12.63
CA ASP A 637 -9.03 17.36 13.59
C ASP A 637 -8.84 15.96 13.01
N GLN A 638 -7.59 15.55 12.83
CA GLN A 638 -7.21 14.20 12.40
C GLN A 638 -6.50 13.41 13.51
N TYR A 639 -6.16 14.09 14.62
CA TYR A 639 -5.43 13.49 15.72
C TYR A 639 -6.35 12.64 16.59
N HIS A 640 -7.66 12.92 16.60
CA HIS A 640 -8.63 12.19 17.42
C HIS A 640 -9.51 11.16 16.68
N ASN A 641 -9.32 10.94 15.37
CA ASN A 641 -9.71 9.66 14.74
C ASN A 641 -8.63 8.61 15.06
N LEU A 642 -9.00 7.35 15.28
CA LEU A 642 -8.04 6.28 15.49
C LEU A 642 -7.47 5.79 14.16
N ARG A 643 -6.42 4.98 14.25
CA ARG A 643 -5.97 4.22 13.08
C ARG A 643 -6.86 2.98 12.98
N TYR A 644 -7.31 2.65 11.77
CA TYR A 644 -7.89 1.34 11.45
C TYR A 644 -6.81 0.33 10.99
N PRO A 645 -6.95 -0.98 11.29
CA PRO A 645 -7.89 -1.66 12.19
C PRO A 645 -7.14 -2.50 13.25
N PRO A 646 -6.54 -1.88 14.28
CA PRO A 646 -5.88 -2.57 15.39
C PRO A 646 -6.87 -3.07 16.47
N GLY A 647 -8.08 -2.51 16.52
CA GLY A 647 -9.18 -2.87 17.42
C GLY A 647 -10.51 -3.02 16.68
N TYR A 648 -11.62 -3.26 17.40
CA TYR A 648 -12.96 -3.30 16.78
C TYR A 648 -13.63 -1.93 16.89
N PHE A 649 -13.65 -1.24 15.76
CA PHE A 649 -14.39 0.00 15.52
C PHE A 649 -15.58 -0.32 14.59
N PRO A 650 -16.82 -0.32 15.11
CA PRO A 650 -18.02 -0.65 14.34
C PRO A 650 -18.51 0.54 13.49
N ARG A 651 -19.14 0.26 12.35
CA ARG A 651 -19.70 1.30 11.47
C ARG A 651 -20.74 2.18 12.15
N ASP A 652 -20.71 3.48 11.85
CA ASP A 652 -21.76 4.47 12.12
C ASP A 652 -23.15 3.95 11.72
N ASN A 653 -23.27 3.44 10.49
CA ASN A 653 -24.54 2.99 9.95
C ASN A 653 -24.91 1.56 10.41
N LEU A 654 -25.47 1.45 11.61
CA LEU A 654 -25.97 0.21 12.23
C LEU A 654 -27.01 -0.60 11.40
N ARG A 655 -27.53 -0.09 10.28
CA ARG A 655 -28.30 -0.91 9.33
C ARG A 655 -27.41 -1.87 8.51
N MET A 656 -26.10 -1.59 8.37
CA MET A 656 -25.17 -2.35 7.52
C MET A 656 -24.62 -3.63 8.18
N LYS A 657 -25.53 -4.57 8.46
CA LYS A 657 -25.28 -5.86 9.15
C LYS A 657 -24.41 -6.88 8.39
N ASN A 658 -23.85 -6.53 7.23
CA ASN A 658 -23.07 -7.44 6.36
C ASN A 658 -21.56 -7.24 6.45
N ASP A 659 -21.11 -6.08 6.92
CA ASP A 659 -19.69 -5.74 7.14
C ASP A 659 -19.63 -4.93 8.45
N PRO A 660 -19.27 -5.54 9.58
CA PRO A 660 -19.46 -4.93 10.90
C PRO A 660 -18.37 -3.91 11.26
N LEU A 661 -17.21 -3.97 10.60
CA LEU A 661 -16.09 -3.07 10.82
C LEU A 661 -16.28 -1.82 9.97
N ASP A 662 -15.94 -0.63 10.49
CA ASP A 662 -15.34 0.35 9.57
C ASP A 662 -13.85 0.06 9.39
N TRP A 663 -13.35 0.47 8.24
CA TRP A 663 -11.99 0.28 7.75
C TRP A 663 -11.64 1.25 6.61
N ASN A 664 -12.55 2.18 6.26
CA ASN A 664 -12.36 3.17 5.20
C ASN A 664 -11.32 4.23 5.60
N GLY A 665 -11.15 4.45 6.91
CA GLY A 665 -10.13 5.30 7.51
C GLY A 665 -10.51 6.77 7.46
N ASP A 666 -11.06 7.28 8.55
CA ASP A 666 -11.69 8.59 8.66
C ASP A 666 -10.73 9.73 8.38
N HIS A 667 -10.93 10.35 7.22
CA HIS A 667 -10.09 11.44 6.75
C HIS A 667 -10.82 12.28 5.70
N ILE A 668 -10.53 13.58 5.71
CA ILE A 668 -11.06 14.59 4.80
C ILE A 668 -10.75 14.36 3.29
N HIS A 669 -10.09 13.25 2.93
CA HIS A 669 -9.72 12.87 1.57
C HIS A 669 -10.06 11.40 1.21
N THR A 670 -10.61 10.62 2.14
CA THR A 670 -11.01 9.21 1.94
C THR A 670 -12.54 9.12 1.83
N ASN A 671 -13.21 9.18 2.98
CA ASN A 671 -14.63 8.99 3.17
C ASN A 671 -15.37 10.34 3.26
N PHE A 672 -14.86 11.33 3.99
CA PHE A 672 -15.36 12.72 4.01
C PHE A 672 -14.97 13.56 2.77
N LYS A 673 -14.78 12.91 1.62
CA LYS A 673 -14.19 13.51 0.42
C LYS A 673 -15.12 14.52 -0.26
N ASP A 674 -16.42 14.26 -0.37
CA ASP A 674 -17.31 15.16 -1.11
C ASP A 674 -17.62 16.40 -0.25
N MET A 675 -17.64 16.26 1.09
CA MET A 675 -17.61 17.39 2.03
C MET A 675 -16.41 18.31 1.79
N TYR A 676 -15.20 17.76 1.65
CA TYR A 676 -14.01 18.56 1.33
C TYR A 676 -14.15 19.30 0.00
N GLN A 677 -14.63 18.62 -1.05
CA GLN A 677 -14.83 19.25 -2.36
C GLN A 677 -15.88 20.37 -2.28
N HIS A 678 -16.97 20.15 -1.55
CA HIS A 678 -18.00 21.16 -1.28
C HIS A 678 -17.42 22.38 -0.58
N LEU A 679 -16.73 22.22 0.55
CA LEU A 679 -16.16 23.33 1.31
C LEU A 679 -15.07 24.10 0.55
N ARG A 680 -14.25 23.41 -0.27
CA ARG A 680 -13.31 24.08 -1.20
C ARG A 680 -14.04 24.89 -2.27
N ASN A 681 -15.19 24.42 -2.78
CA ASN A 681 -16.03 25.18 -3.72
C ASN A 681 -16.70 26.39 -3.04
N SER A 682 -17.15 26.26 -1.79
CA SER A 682 -17.62 27.36 -0.92
C SER A 682 -16.50 28.31 -0.44
N GLY A 683 -15.27 28.15 -0.96
CA GLY A 683 -14.13 29.04 -0.73
C GLY A 683 -13.49 28.96 0.66
N TYR A 684 -13.78 27.91 1.44
CA TYR A 684 -13.10 27.65 2.71
C TYR A 684 -11.75 26.96 2.45
N TYR A 685 -10.76 27.26 3.28
CA TYR A 685 -9.45 26.63 3.32
C TYR A 685 -9.42 25.62 4.47
N LEU A 686 -9.01 24.39 4.18
CA LEU A 686 -9.09 23.27 5.10
C LEU A 686 -7.70 22.73 5.36
N GLU A 687 -7.36 22.57 6.63
CA GLU A 687 -6.02 22.22 7.09
C GLU A 687 -6.13 21.00 8.03
N VAL A 688 -5.22 20.02 7.90
CA VAL A 688 -5.34 18.71 8.59
C VAL A 688 -4.44 18.68 9.81
N LEU A 689 -5.02 18.57 11.01
CA LEU A 689 -4.29 18.56 12.27
C LEU A 689 -3.93 17.13 12.71
N GLY A 690 -2.72 16.68 12.37
CA GLY A 690 -2.16 15.40 12.84
C GLY A 690 -1.41 15.47 14.17
N SER A 691 -1.81 16.36 15.09
CA SER A 691 -1.14 16.57 16.39
C SER A 691 -2.12 17.10 17.46
N PRO A 692 -1.82 16.95 18.77
CA PRO A 692 -2.65 17.47 19.85
C PRO A 692 -3.07 18.96 19.68
N PHE A 693 -4.23 19.32 20.22
CA PHE A 693 -4.73 20.70 20.25
C PHE A 693 -3.77 21.67 20.95
N THR A 694 -2.88 21.19 21.82
CA THR A 694 -1.80 21.98 22.44
C THR A 694 -0.80 22.56 21.43
N CYS A 695 -0.74 22.02 20.21
CA CYS A 695 0.32 22.31 19.24
C CYS A 695 -0.02 23.33 18.13
N PHE A 696 -1.27 23.82 18.05
CA PHE A 696 -1.66 24.82 17.04
C PHE A 696 -2.04 26.19 17.66
N ASP A 697 -1.78 27.26 16.91
CA ASP A 697 -2.19 28.64 17.24
C ASP A 697 -3.64 28.90 16.78
N ALA A 698 -4.56 28.98 17.73
CA ALA A 698 -5.98 29.23 17.49
C ALA A 698 -6.32 30.64 16.95
N SER A 699 -5.38 31.60 17.03
CA SER A 699 -5.58 32.92 16.43
C SER A 699 -5.66 32.85 14.89
N GLN A 700 -5.04 31.82 14.29
CA GLN A 700 -4.98 31.60 12.84
C GLN A 700 -6.31 31.12 12.21
N TYR A 701 -7.15 30.41 12.97
CA TYR A 701 -8.29 29.64 12.46
C TYR A 701 -9.63 30.23 12.88
N GLY A 702 -10.63 30.18 12.01
CA GLY A 702 -12.00 30.61 12.34
C GLY A 702 -12.81 29.53 13.03
N THR A 703 -12.61 28.25 12.67
CA THR A 703 -13.35 27.12 13.22
C THR A 703 -12.48 25.87 13.25
N VAL A 704 -12.59 25.06 14.30
CA VAL A 704 -12.14 23.67 14.32
C VAL A 704 -13.35 22.76 14.12
N LEU A 705 -13.19 21.79 13.23
CA LEU A 705 -14.19 20.80 12.85
C LEU A 705 -13.74 19.43 13.38
N LEU A 706 -14.53 18.88 14.31
CA LEU A 706 -14.42 17.51 14.82
C LEU A 706 -15.54 16.71 14.18
N VAL A 707 -15.20 15.62 13.49
CA VAL A 707 -16.17 14.66 12.93
C VAL A 707 -15.70 13.27 13.30
N ASP A 708 -16.61 12.48 13.86
CA ASP A 708 -16.41 11.12 14.36
C ASP A 708 -15.07 10.88 15.09
N ALA A 709 -14.94 11.50 16.26
CA ALA A 709 -13.76 11.35 17.10
C ALA A 709 -13.89 10.11 18.00
N GLU A 710 -13.01 9.12 17.79
CA GLU A 710 -12.93 7.85 18.52
C GLU A 710 -11.92 7.88 19.70
N GLU A 711 -10.95 8.80 19.64
CA GLU A 711 -9.84 8.92 20.60
C GLU A 711 -10.24 9.71 21.85
N GLU A 712 -9.43 9.56 22.90
CA GLU A 712 -9.52 10.32 24.14
C GLU A 712 -8.77 11.67 24.05
N TYR A 713 -9.10 12.64 24.92
CA TYR A 713 -8.44 13.95 24.94
C TYR A 713 -7.52 14.10 26.16
N PHE A 714 -6.35 14.74 26.01
CA PHE A 714 -5.51 15.10 27.15
C PHE A 714 -6.18 16.25 27.96
N PRO A 715 -6.10 16.26 29.31
CA PRO A 715 -6.67 17.35 30.12
C PRO A 715 -6.17 18.75 29.75
N GLU A 716 -4.91 18.85 29.31
CA GLU A 716 -4.27 20.07 28.81
C GLU A 716 -4.92 20.60 27.52
N GLU A 717 -5.43 19.70 26.66
CA GLU A 717 -6.14 20.06 25.44
C GLU A 717 -7.52 20.61 25.74
N VAL A 718 -8.29 19.96 26.61
CA VAL A 718 -9.60 20.46 27.07
C VAL A 718 -9.44 21.86 27.66
N ALA A 719 -8.44 22.05 28.53
CA ALA A 719 -8.12 23.33 29.14
C ALA A 719 -7.58 24.37 28.15
N LYS A 720 -6.95 23.98 27.03
CA LYS A 720 -6.56 24.92 25.96
C LYS A 720 -7.73 25.27 25.05
N LEU A 721 -8.45 24.29 24.52
CA LEU A 721 -9.57 24.50 23.61
C LEU A 721 -10.64 25.40 24.23
N LYS A 722 -10.91 25.26 25.54
CA LYS A 722 -11.81 26.17 26.26
C LYS A 722 -11.35 27.63 26.22
N ARG A 723 -10.05 27.88 26.47
CA ARG A 723 -9.45 29.23 26.39
C ARG A 723 -9.45 29.77 24.97
N ASP A 724 -9.12 28.95 24.00
CA ASP A 724 -9.08 29.33 22.59
C ASP A 724 -10.48 29.69 22.06
N VAL A 725 -11.52 28.94 22.47
CA VAL A 725 -12.91 29.27 22.16
C VAL A 725 -13.36 30.56 22.84
N ASP A 726 -13.01 30.77 24.10
CA ASP A 726 -13.30 32.04 24.78
C ASP A 726 -12.60 33.23 24.10
N ASN A 727 -11.42 33.00 23.50
CA ASN A 727 -10.67 33.97 22.68
C ASN A 727 -11.18 34.12 21.22
N GLY A 728 -12.27 33.46 20.84
CA GLY A 728 -12.91 33.66 19.52
C GLY A 728 -12.67 32.56 18.48
N LEU A 729 -12.13 31.40 18.85
CA LEU A 729 -12.16 30.19 18.00
C LEU A 729 -13.56 29.55 18.07
N SER A 730 -14.19 29.21 16.94
CA SER A 730 -15.41 28.41 16.98
C SER A 730 -15.12 26.91 16.92
N LEU A 731 -15.99 26.10 17.53
CA LEU A 731 -15.91 24.65 17.61
C LEU A 731 -17.19 24.05 17.00
N LEU A 732 -17.03 23.13 16.05
CA LEU A 732 -18.12 22.44 15.39
C LEU A 732 -17.89 20.93 15.50
N VAL A 733 -18.80 20.24 16.19
CA VAL A 733 -18.72 18.80 16.47
C VAL A 733 -19.85 18.07 15.76
N PHE A 734 -19.49 17.10 14.93
CA PHE A 734 -20.37 16.04 14.45
C PHE A 734 -19.97 14.75 15.16
N ALA A 735 -20.80 14.30 16.11
CA ALA A 735 -20.66 13.02 16.80
C ALA A 735 -21.50 11.95 16.10
N ASP A 736 -21.32 10.68 16.48
CA ASP A 736 -22.15 9.56 16.03
C ASP A 736 -22.65 8.72 17.23
N TRP A 737 -23.19 7.51 17.03
CA TRP A 737 -23.72 6.71 18.14
C TRP A 737 -22.67 6.24 19.14
N TYR A 738 -23.11 6.13 20.38
CA TYR A 738 -22.45 5.33 21.41
C TYR A 738 -23.51 4.69 22.32
N ASN A 739 -23.57 3.36 22.37
CA ASN A 739 -24.46 2.65 23.29
C ASN A 739 -23.85 1.30 23.73
N VAL A 740 -23.51 1.17 25.01
CA VAL A 740 -22.86 -0.01 25.58
C VAL A 740 -23.69 -1.30 25.41
N THR A 741 -25.02 -1.20 25.36
CA THR A 741 -25.91 -2.36 25.18
C THR A 741 -25.95 -2.82 23.73
N VAL A 742 -25.92 -1.87 22.77
CA VAL A 742 -25.76 -2.16 21.33
C VAL A 742 -24.36 -2.72 21.06
N MET A 743 -23.29 -2.10 21.58
CA MET A 743 -21.90 -2.61 21.49
C MET A 743 -21.81 -4.07 21.94
N LYS A 744 -22.39 -4.40 23.10
CA LYS A 744 -22.44 -5.77 23.65
C LYS A 744 -23.27 -6.76 22.81
N LYS A 745 -24.10 -6.28 21.88
CA LYS A 745 -24.91 -7.09 20.96
C LYS A 745 -24.32 -7.22 19.55
N VAL A 746 -23.58 -6.22 19.05
CA VAL A 746 -22.90 -6.28 17.72
C VAL A 746 -21.55 -6.99 17.75
N LYS A 747 -21.06 -7.40 18.94
CA LYS A 747 -19.90 -8.29 19.08
C LYS A 747 -20.02 -9.56 18.21
N PHE A 748 -18.91 -10.00 17.64
CA PHE A 748 -18.82 -11.24 16.87
C PHE A 748 -17.79 -12.20 17.45
N TYR A 749 -17.95 -13.49 17.16
CA TYR A 749 -16.93 -14.49 17.47
C TYR A 749 -16.08 -14.72 16.23
N ASP A 750 -14.79 -14.39 16.30
CA ASP A 750 -13.86 -14.65 15.22
C ASP A 750 -13.32 -16.08 15.33
N GLU A 751 -13.60 -16.93 14.34
CA GLU A 751 -13.11 -18.30 14.30
C GLU A 751 -11.58 -18.38 14.11
N ASN A 752 -10.93 -17.30 13.62
CA ASN A 752 -9.50 -17.25 13.35
C ASN A 752 -8.69 -17.08 14.65
N THR A 753 -8.91 -15.99 15.39
CA THR A 753 -8.32 -15.76 16.73
C THR A 753 -8.95 -16.62 17.81
N ARG A 754 -10.15 -17.16 17.57
CA ARG A 754 -11.01 -17.88 18.55
C ARG A 754 -11.47 -17.00 19.71
N GLN A 755 -11.56 -15.69 19.50
CA GLN A 755 -11.92 -14.71 20.52
C GLN A 755 -13.23 -13.99 20.15
N TRP A 756 -13.92 -13.47 21.17
CA TRP A 756 -15.02 -12.53 20.97
C TRP A 756 -14.45 -11.14 20.76
N TRP A 757 -14.59 -10.60 19.55
CA TRP A 757 -14.31 -9.20 19.27
C TRP A 757 -15.51 -8.38 19.74
N MET A 758 -15.27 -7.47 20.68
CA MET A 758 -16.26 -6.53 21.20
C MET A 758 -15.82 -5.11 20.82
N PRO A 759 -16.74 -4.20 20.45
CA PRO A 759 -16.38 -2.83 20.11
C PRO A 759 -15.63 -2.11 21.22
N ASP A 760 -14.53 -1.43 20.88
CA ASP A 760 -13.79 -0.57 21.82
C ASP A 760 -14.42 0.84 21.93
N THR A 761 -15.27 1.26 20.98
CA THR A 761 -16.16 2.43 21.05
C THR A 761 -17.49 2.17 20.30
N GLY A 762 -18.36 3.18 20.15
CA GLY A 762 -19.48 3.18 19.21
C GLY A 762 -18.99 3.45 17.77
N GLY A 763 -19.60 4.39 17.05
CA GLY A 763 -18.82 5.20 16.11
C GLY A 763 -17.93 6.13 16.96
N ALA A 764 -18.38 7.36 17.15
CA ALA A 764 -17.74 8.31 18.06
C ALA A 764 -17.57 7.79 19.51
N ASN A 765 -16.45 8.18 20.13
CA ASN A 765 -16.21 8.09 21.57
C ASN A 765 -16.94 9.22 22.29
N VAL A 766 -18.26 9.07 22.40
CA VAL A 766 -19.15 10.03 23.08
C VAL A 766 -18.74 10.28 24.55
N PRO A 767 -18.22 9.32 25.35
CA PRO A 767 -17.62 9.62 26.65
C PRO A 767 -16.47 10.65 26.58
N ALA A 768 -15.51 10.50 25.65
CA ALA A 768 -14.43 11.47 25.47
C ALA A 768 -14.94 12.84 25.00
N LEU A 769 -15.89 12.86 24.05
CA LEU A 769 -16.55 14.09 23.61
C LEU A 769 -17.31 14.79 24.75
N ASN A 770 -17.91 14.04 25.68
CA ASN A 770 -18.56 14.60 26.87
C ASN A 770 -17.55 15.18 27.87
N ASP A 771 -16.41 14.52 28.09
CA ASP A 771 -15.34 15.05 28.93
C ASP A 771 -14.78 16.37 28.34
N LEU A 772 -14.63 16.46 27.01
CA LEU A 772 -14.29 17.69 26.29
C LEU A 772 -15.37 18.79 26.42
N LEU A 773 -16.63 18.46 26.10
CA LEU A 773 -17.76 19.40 26.04
C LEU A 773 -18.27 19.86 27.42
N SER A 774 -17.90 19.16 28.49
CA SER A 774 -18.21 19.47 29.89
C SER A 774 -17.97 20.94 30.25
N SER A 775 -16.91 21.54 29.71
CA SER A 775 -16.48 22.93 29.95
C SER A 775 -17.46 24.00 29.48
N TRP A 776 -18.47 23.64 28.68
CA TRP A 776 -19.57 24.52 28.26
C TRP A 776 -20.93 24.09 28.81
N GLY A 777 -21.00 23.04 29.64
CA GLY A 777 -22.26 22.48 30.16
C GLY A 777 -23.07 21.70 29.11
N ILE A 778 -22.41 21.25 28.04
CA ILE A 778 -23.00 20.42 26.98
C ILE A 778 -22.68 18.95 27.26
N ALA A 779 -23.62 18.05 26.99
CA ALA A 779 -23.36 16.61 26.94
C ALA A 779 -24.31 15.88 25.97
N LEU A 780 -23.81 14.82 25.36
CA LEU A 780 -24.49 13.86 24.51
C LEU A 780 -24.89 12.62 25.33
N GLY A 781 -25.93 11.92 24.88
CA GLY A 781 -26.51 10.75 25.53
C GLY A 781 -25.98 9.42 25.00
N ASP A 782 -26.61 8.33 25.44
CA ASP A 782 -26.31 6.95 25.05
C ASP A 782 -27.38 6.33 24.12
N ARG A 783 -28.49 7.01 23.85
CA ARG A 783 -29.58 6.48 23.00
C ARG A 783 -29.32 6.77 21.53
N VAL A 784 -29.62 5.78 20.69
CA VAL A 784 -29.34 5.79 19.25
C VAL A 784 -30.63 5.98 18.46
N PHE A 785 -30.67 7.00 17.61
CA PHE A 785 -31.87 7.45 16.91
C PHE A 785 -31.71 7.45 15.39
N GLU A 786 -32.82 7.30 14.69
CA GLU A 786 -32.83 7.25 13.23
C GLU A 786 -34.13 7.83 12.66
N GLY A 787 -34.05 8.46 11.48
CA GLY A 787 -35.25 8.82 10.71
C GLY A 787 -35.05 9.89 9.64
N ASP A 788 -35.91 9.87 8.63
CA ASP A 788 -36.11 11.00 7.71
C ASP A 788 -36.76 12.17 8.45
N PHE A 789 -36.24 13.38 8.26
CA PHE A 789 -36.86 14.62 8.74
C PHE A 789 -36.70 15.74 7.71
N THR A 790 -37.44 16.84 7.92
CA THR A 790 -37.33 18.05 7.09
C THR A 790 -36.95 19.23 7.96
N LEU A 791 -36.07 20.09 7.46
CA LEU A 791 -35.65 21.32 8.12
C LEU A 791 -35.69 22.44 7.06
N GLY A 792 -36.62 23.37 7.19
CA GLY A 792 -36.98 24.27 6.09
C GLY A 792 -37.38 23.49 4.82
N ASP A 793 -36.83 23.88 3.67
CA ASP A 793 -37.07 23.21 2.38
C ASP A 793 -36.14 21.99 2.13
N HIS A 794 -35.35 21.56 3.12
CA HIS A 794 -34.35 20.49 2.97
C HIS A 794 -34.82 19.16 3.58
N ASP A 795 -34.87 18.12 2.74
CA ASP A 795 -35.00 16.71 3.15
C ASP A 795 -33.67 16.22 3.77
N MET A 796 -33.69 15.82 5.04
CA MET A 796 -32.55 15.25 5.75
C MET A 796 -32.82 13.80 6.19
N TYR A 797 -31.78 13.10 6.63
CA TYR A 797 -31.84 11.79 7.26
C TYR A 797 -30.92 11.83 8.47
N TYR A 798 -31.41 11.38 9.63
CA TYR A 798 -30.59 11.11 10.81
C TYR A 798 -30.17 9.64 10.76
N GLY A 799 -28.90 9.37 10.51
CA GLY A 799 -28.35 8.02 10.46
C GLY A 799 -27.77 7.63 11.82
N SER A 800 -28.40 6.68 12.52
CA SER A 800 -27.88 6.10 13.76
C SER A 800 -27.29 7.11 14.77
N GLY A 801 -27.79 8.34 14.88
CA GLY A 801 -27.12 9.36 15.67
C GLY A 801 -27.42 9.30 17.17
N THR A 802 -26.56 9.91 18.00
CA THR A 802 -26.84 10.17 19.42
C THR A 802 -27.70 11.43 19.61
N ALA A 803 -28.18 11.68 20.84
CA ALA A 803 -29.00 12.83 21.20
C ALA A 803 -28.29 13.77 22.20
N ILE A 804 -28.64 15.05 22.21
CA ILE A 804 -28.12 16.03 23.16
C ILE A 804 -28.80 15.85 24.54
N ALA A 805 -28.12 15.19 25.46
CA ALA A 805 -28.60 14.88 26.82
C ALA A 805 -28.55 16.07 27.79
N ARG A 806 -27.71 17.08 27.50
CA ARG A 806 -27.57 18.30 28.31
C ARG A 806 -27.12 19.47 27.44
N PHE A 807 -27.74 20.64 27.64
CA PHE A 807 -27.36 21.86 26.95
C PHE A 807 -27.66 23.10 27.82
N PRO A 808 -26.92 24.22 27.68
CA PRO A 808 -27.20 25.45 28.42
C PRO A 808 -28.51 26.13 28.02
N GLU A 809 -29.22 26.70 29.00
CA GLU A 809 -30.52 27.37 28.82
C GLU A 809 -30.47 28.65 27.97
N ASN A 810 -29.28 29.19 27.69
CA ASN A 810 -29.06 30.31 26.78
C ASN A 810 -28.67 29.88 25.35
N GLY A 811 -28.59 28.57 25.10
CA GLY A 811 -28.34 28.00 23.79
C GLY A 811 -29.62 27.78 22.99
N ILE A 812 -29.48 27.61 21.68
CA ILE A 812 -30.57 27.25 20.78
C ILE A 812 -30.47 25.75 20.53
N ILE A 813 -31.61 25.06 20.55
CA ILE A 813 -31.69 23.62 20.31
C ILE A 813 -32.78 23.38 19.28
N ILE A 814 -32.53 22.49 18.34
CA ILE A 814 -33.51 22.01 17.36
C ILE A 814 -33.74 20.53 17.64
N SER A 815 -35.01 20.17 17.82
CA SER A 815 -35.45 18.80 18.05
C SER A 815 -36.27 18.29 16.87
N GLN A 816 -36.16 17.00 16.58
CA GLN A 816 -36.89 16.34 15.49
C GLN A 816 -37.53 15.03 15.97
N LYS A 817 -38.58 14.59 15.28
CA LYS A 817 -39.27 13.34 15.61
C LYS A 817 -38.57 12.14 14.98
N LEU A 818 -37.80 11.42 15.77
CA LEU A 818 -36.99 10.27 15.35
C LEU A 818 -37.41 8.98 16.06
N LYS A 819 -37.01 7.85 15.51
CA LYS A 819 -37.22 6.52 16.07
C LYS A 819 -36.02 6.10 16.90
N ASP A 820 -36.23 5.43 18.04
CA ASP A 820 -35.15 4.71 18.75
C ASP A 820 -34.75 3.45 17.96
N GLN A 821 -33.56 3.50 17.35
CA GLN A 821 -32.97 2.44 16.55
C GLN A 821 -32.22 1.44 17.45
N GLY A 822 -31.68 1.89 18.59
CA GLY A 822 -31.01 1.04 19.57
C GLY A 822 -31.95 -0.05 20.10
N GLN A 823 -33.17 0.30 20.48
CA GLN A 823 -34.20 -0.65 20.91
C GLN A 823 -34.62 -1.63 19.80
N GLU A 824 -34.69 -1.19 18.53
CA GLU A 824 -34.95 -2.09 17.39
C GLU A 824 -33.82 -3.14 17.28
N ILE A 825 -32.56 -2.69 17.35
CA ILE A 825 -31.39 -3.56 17.30
C ILE A 825 -31.36 -4.52 18.49
N LEU A 826 -31.77 -4.08 19.69
CA LEU A 826 -31.93 -4.92 20.87
C LEU A 826 -33.07 -5.94 20.74
N GLY A 827 -34.03 -5.72 19.84
CA GLY A 827 -35.11 -6.66 19.49
C GLY A 827 -36.47 -6.33 20.11
N GLN A 828 -36.69 -5.05 20.44
CA GLN A 828 -37.97 -4.52 20.91
C GLN A 828 -38.74 -3.89 19.74
N GLU A 829 -40.07 -3.97 19.75
CA GLU A 829 -40.92 -3.38 18.69
C GLU A 829 -41.03 -1.86 18.86
N THR A 830 -40.15 -1.10 18.22
CA THR A 830 -40.24 0.37 18.18
C THR A 830 -41.07 0.87 16.99
N GLU A 831 -42.35 1.17 17.25
CA GLU A 831 -43.18 2.06 16.39
C GLU A 831 -43.27 3.49 16.95
N THR A 832 -42.82 3.72 18.18
CA THR A 832 -42.84 5.03 18.85
C THR A 832 -41.73 5.95 18.34
N THR A 833 -42.11 7.12 17.82
CA THR A 833 -41.18 8.24 17.57
C THR A 833 -41.17 9.21 18.75
N GLU A 834 -39.98 9.65 19.15
CA GLU A 834 -39.76 10.63 20.23
C GLU A 834 -39.23 11.96 19.67
N ASN A 835 -39.40 13.06 20.41
CA ASN A 835 -38.86 14.37 20.02
C ASN A 835 -37.43 14.54 20.54
N VAL A 836 -36.45 14.26 19.68
CA VAL A 836 -35.04 14.13 20.01
C VAL A 836 -34.30 15.43 19.72
N PRO A 837 -33.54 16.02 20.67
CA PRO A 837 -32.68 17.17 20.41
C PRO A 837 -31.43 16.73 19.64
N ILE A 838 -31.30 17.19 18.38
CA ILE A 838 -30.27 16.74 17.43
C ILE A 838 -29.18 17.77 17.13
N LEU A 839 -29.50 19.07 17.23
CA LEU A 839 -28.60 20.18 16.91
C LEU A 839 -28.64 21.22 18.03
N GLY A 840 -27.47 21.55 18.57
CA GLY A 840 -27.29 22.58 19.59
C GLY A 840 -26.34 23.68 19.13
N LEU A 841 -26.74 24.94 19.33
CA LEU A 841 -25.97 26.14 18.98
C LEU A 841 -25.75 26.99 20.24
N LEU A 842 -24.49 27.23 20.61
CA LEU A 842 -24.11 28.00 21.79
C LEU A 842 -23.10 29.10 21.44
N GLN A 843 -23.42 30.35 21.77
CA GLN A 843 -22.44 31.43 21.87
C GLN A 843 -21.77 31.37 23.25
N SER A 844 -20.42 31.36 23.31
CA SER A 844 -19.72 31.42 24.61
C SER A 844 -20.02 32.74 25.34
N ARG A 845 -19.91 32.73 26.68
CA ARG A 845 -20.23 33.87 27.55
C ARG A 845 -19.02 34.72 27.94
N ALA A 846 -17.81 34.37 27.50
CA ALA A 846 -16.58 35.01 27.97
C ALA A 846 -16.41 36.47 27.49
N ALA A 847 -16.87 36.78 26.27
CA ALA A 847 -16.88 38.12 25.68
C ALA A 847 -17.84 38.17 24.48
N GLU A 848 -18.24 39.37 24.05
CA GLU A 848 -19.01 39.58 22.81
C GLU A 848 -18.31 39.03 21.55
N LYS A 849 -16.98 38.90 21.60
CA LYS A 849 -16.12 38.36 20.52
C LYS A 849 -15.71 36.90 20.73
N SER A 850 -16.25 36.23 21.75
CA SER A 850 -15.94 34.82 22.00
C SER A 850 -16.54 33.90 20.92
N GLY A 851 -16.02 32.68 20.83
CA GLY A 851 -16.40 31.71 19.81
C GLY A 851 -17.75 31.06 20.07
N ARG A 852 -18.20 30.29 19.07
CA ARG A 852 -19.42 29.48 19.14
C ARG A 852 -19.07 28.01 19.25
N VAL A 853 -19.84 27.28 20.04
CA VAL A 853 -19.80 25.82 20.13
C VAL A 853 -21.08 25.28 19.49
N ILE A 854 -20.91 24.39 18.54
CA ILE A 854 -21.99 23.74 17.80
C ILE A 854 -21.81 22.23 17.95
N VAL A 855 -22.90 21.53 18.25
CA VAL A 855 -22.90 20.06 18.37
C VAL A 855 -24.08 19.50 17.60
N TYR A 856 -23.80 18.56 16.71
CA TYR A 856 -24.75 17.73 15.97
C TYR A 856 -24.42 16.25 16.23
N GLY A 857 -25.42 15.39 16.35
CA GLY A 857 -25.26 14.02 16.86
C GLY A 857 -25.22 12.90 15.81
N ASP A 858 -25.03 13.20 14.53
CA ASP A 858 -24.90 12.23 13.42
C ASP A 858 -23.78 12.64 12.45
N SER A 859 -22.85 11.74 12.12
CA SER A 859 -21.72 11.92 11.20
C SER A 859 -22.07 11.52 9.74
N ASN A 860 -22.98 10.55 9.56
CA ASN A 860 -23.31 9.90 8.29
C ASN A 860 -23.77 10.86 7.17
N CYS A 861 -24.24 12.06 7.52
CA CYS A 861 -24.65 13.07 6.54
C CYS A 861 -23.46 13.84 5.89
N LEU A 862 -22.24 13.59 6.38
CA LEU A 862 -20.97 14.08 5.82
C LEU A 862 -20.12 12.98 5.15
N ASP A 863 -20.27 11.72 5.58
CA ASP A 863 -19.52 10.57 5.07
C ASP A 863 -20.05 10.06 3.71
N ASN A 864 -19.18 10.02 2.69
CA ASN A 864 -19.49 9.43 1.38
C ASN A 864 -19.82 7.92 1.42
N SER A 865 -19.36 7.17 2.42
CA SER A 865 -19.48 5.71 2.45
C SER A 865 -20.90 5.24 2.80
N HIS A 866 -21.62 6.02 3.60
CA HIS A 866 -22.97 5.73 4.10
C HIS A 866 -24.03 6.77 3.70
N LEU A 867 -23.63 7.82 2.95
CA LEU A 867 -24.46 8.92 2.49
C LEU A 867 -25.80 8.49 1.85
N GLN A 868 -26.91 8.78 2.54
CA GLN A 868 -28.26 8.66 1.99
C GLN A 868 -28.79 10.01 1.48
N LYS A 869 -28.51 11.09 2.22
CA LYS A 869 -28.75 12.49 1.89
C LYS A 869 -27.61 13.31 2.51
N ASP A 870 -27.10 14.31 1.82
CA ASP A 870 -26.06 15.18 2.36
C ASP A 870 -26.61 16.26 3.30
N CYS A 871 -25.77 16.70 4.25
CA CYS A 871 -26.03 17.87 5.08
C CYS A 871 -25.07 19.03 4.77
N PHE A 872 -24.50 19.08 3.56
CA PHE A 872 -23.50 20.10 3.19
C PHE A 872 -24.07 21.53 3.23
N TRP A 873 -25.35 21.70 2.90
CA TRP A 873 -26.06 22.97 3.07
C TRP A 873 -26.14 23.42 4.54
N MET A 874 -26.32 22.47 5.47
CA MET A 874 -26.36 22.73 6.90
C MET A 874 -24.97 23.10 7.39
N LEU A 875 -23.94 22.38 6.93
CA LEU A 875 -22.55 22.68 7.25
C LEU A 875 -22.14 24.10 6.82
N ASP A 876 -22.51 24.54 5.60
CA ASP A 876 -22.31 25.94 5.17
C ASP A 876 -23.03 26.95 6.08
N ALA A 877 -24.29 26.69 6.45
CA ALA A 877 -25.08 27.56 7.33
C ALA A 877 -24.54 27.61 8.78
N LEU A 878 -24.00 26.50 9.28
CA LEU A 878 -23.31 26.44 10.57
C LEU A 878 -21.98 27.20 10.51
N LEU A 879 -21.24 27.14 9.39
CA LEU A 879 -20.00 27.90 9.16
C LEU A 879 -20.26 29.40 8.97
N GLU A 880 -21.40 29.80 8.38
CA GLU A 880 -21.85 31.19 8.38
C GLU A 880 -22.12 31.69 9.81
N TYR A 881 -22.75 30.87 10.66
CA TYR A 881 -22.94 31.18 12.08
C TYR A 881 -21.61 31.21 12.87
N THR A 882 -20.69 30.26 12.68
CA THR A 882 -19.38 30.28 13.36
C THR A 882 -18.52 31.48 12.97
N SER A 883 -18.66 32.00 11.75
CA SER A 883 -17.93 33.17 11.25
C SER A 883 -18.60 34.50 11.59
N THR A 884 -19.84 34.71 11.16
CA THR A 884 -20.53 36.01 11.26
C THR A 884 -21.23 36.24 12.60
N GLY A 885 -21.76 35.18 13.21
CA GLY A 885 -22.68 35.27 14.36
C GLY A 885 -24.11 35.64 13.97
N HIS A 886 -24.40 35.87 12.68
CA HIS A 886 -25.76 35.85 12.18
C HIS A 886 -26.31 34.43 12.31
N LEU A 887 -27.47 34.29 12.95
CA LEU A 887 -28.18 33.02 13.05
C LEU A 887 -29.13 32.90 11.84
N PRO A 888 -28.93 31.92 10.93
CA PRO A 888 -29.86 31.64 9.85
C PRO A 888 -31.31 31.46 10.34
N SER A 889 -32.28 32.07 9.66
CA SER A 889 -33.70 32.03 10.04
C SER A 889 -34.22 30.60 10.22
N ILE A 890 -33.81 29.69 9.33
CA ILE A 890 -34.11 28.26 9.39
C ILE A 890 -33.83 27.62 10.77
N PHE A 891 -32.79 28.03 11.48
CA PHE A 891 -32.50 27.52 12.84
C PHE A 891 -33.28 28.25 13.94
N LYS A 892 -33.64 29.51 13.70
CA LYS A 892 -34.45 30.33 14.61
C LYS A 892 -35.91 29.86 14.64
N ASP A 893 -36.47 29.57 13.46
CA ASP A 893 -37.88 29.25 13.29
C ASP A 893 -38.24 27.83 13.77
N HIS A 894 -37.23 26.96 13.93
CA HIS A 894 -37.36 25.59 14.44
C HIS A 894 -36.83 25.42 15.89
N GLN A 895 -36.60 26.52 16.61
CA GLN A 895 -36.10 26.47 17.99
C GLN A 895 -37.09 25.74 18.92
N SER A 896 -36.58 24.69 19.58
CA SER A 896 -37.30 23.87 20.56
C SER A 896 -36.92 24.24 21.99
N GLN A 897 -37.85 24.10 22.93
CA GLN A 897 -37.56 24.18 24.36
C GLN A 897 -36.89 22.88 24.85
N PHE A 898 -35.87 23.00 25.71
CA PHE A 898 -35.18 21.84 26.27
C PHE A 898 -35.99 21.25 27.44
N ILE A 899 -36.54 20.05 27.26
CA ILE A 899 -37.49 19.43 28.22
C ILE A 899 -36.83 18.36 29.10
N ASN A 900 -35.81 17.66 28.60
CA ASN A 900 -35.24 16.48 29.28
C ASN A 900 -33.84 16.75 29.86
N ARG A 901 -33.75 16.99 31.17
CA ARG A 901 -32.48 16.91 31.91
C ARG A 901 -32.17 15.44 32.24
N ILE A 902 -31.49 14.73 31.34
CA ILE A 902 -30.95 13.40 31.65
C ILE A 902 -29.81 13.57 32.67
N THR A 903 -29.90 12.86 33.79
CA THR A 903 -28.90 12.91 34.88
C THR A 903 -27.65 12.12 34.52
N ASP A 904 -27.86 10.93 33.95
CA ASP A 904 -26.87 9.89 33.79
C ASP A 904 -26.26 9.98 32.39
N LEU A 905 -24.94 10.09 32.31
CA LEU A 905 -24.20 10.25 31.05
C LEU A 905 -23.60 8.91 30.59
N PRO A 906 -23.39 8.70 29.27
CA PRO A 906 -22.73 7.49 28.76
C PRO A 906 -21.36 7.28 29.43
N GLN A 907 -21.14 6.06 29.93
CA GLN A 907 -19.88 5.64 30.52
C GLN A 907 -19.12 4.69 29.59
N ARG A 908 -17.79 4.69 29.70
CA ARG A 908 -16.89 3.78 28.97
C ARG A 908 -17.22 2.32 29.33
N MET A 909 -17.27 1.43 28.34
CA MET A 909 -17.66 0.04 28.57
C MET A 909 -16.69 -0.68 29.53
N GLU A 910 -17.24 -1.38 30.53
CA GLU A 910 -16.47 -2.28 31.40
C GLU A 910 -15.80 -3.40 30.58
N GLY A 911 -14.48 -3.57 30.74
CA GLY A 911 -13.69 -4.53 29.97
C GLY A 911 -13.28 -4.07 28.56
N ASN A 912 -13.41 -2.77 28.25
CA ASN A 912 -12.90 -2.14 27.03
C ASN A 912 -11.36 -2.22 26.94
N HIS A 913 -10.80 -2.38 25.72
CA HIS A 913 -9.37 -2.48 25.46
C HIS A 913 -8.77 -1.27 24.72
N LEU A 914 -9.53 -0.19 24.53
CA LEU A 914 -9.13 1.06 23.85
C LEU A 914 -7.71 1.56 24.19
N TYR A 915 -7.24 1.38 25.44
CA TYR A 915 -5.88 1.72 25.89
C TYR A 915 -4.73 1.05 25.09
N ARG A 916 -5.02 -0.05 24.36
CA ARG A 916 -4.05 -0.71 23.47
C ARG A 916 -3.77 0.07 22.19
N TYR A 917 -4.70 0.93 21.80
CA TYR A 917 -4.73 1.62 20.50
C TYR A 917 -4.70 3.15 20.65
N SER A 918 -5.26 3.64 21.76
CA SER A 918 -5.27 5.04 22.15
C SER A 918 -3.86 5.65 22.26
N LYS A 919 -3.73 6.87 21.76
CA LYS A 919 -2.56 7.75 21.90
C LYS A 919 -2.47 8.37 23.30
N VAL A 920 -3.57 8.37 24.05
CA VAL A 920 -3.76 9.10 25.31
C VAL A 920 -3.85 8.17 26.53
N LEU A 921 -4.43 6.97 26.41
CA LEU A 921 -4.59 6.02 27.53
C LEU A 921 -3.47 4.99 27.63
N GLU A 922 -3.07 4.65 28.84
CA GLU A 922 -2.21 3.52 29.19
C GLU A 922 -2.83 2.72 30.35
N ASN A 923 -2.56 1.42 30.41
CA ASN A 923 -2.98 0.57 31.53
C ASN A 923 -1.77 0.30 32.44
N HIS A 924 -1.83 0.81 33.67
CA HIS A 924 -0.81 0.63 34.69
C HIS A 924 -1.39 -0.06 35.93
N MET A 925 -1.00 -1.32 36.16
CA MET A 925 -1.48 -2.16 37.26
C MET A 925 -3.02 -2.21 37.37
N ASP A 926 -3.68 -2.51 36.25
CA ASP A 926 -5.14 -2.57 36.10
C ASP A 926 -5.89 -1.25 36.40
N THR A 927 -5.17 -0.13 36.42
CA THR A 927 -5.74 1.23 36.41
C THR A 927 -5.46 1.91 35.08
N LEU A 928 -6.49 2.49 34.46
CA LEU A 928 -6.34 3.36 33.30
C LEU A 928 -5.76 4.71 33.74
N GLN A 929 -4.71 5.15 33.07
CA GLN A 929 -4.03 6.42 33.32
C GLN A 929 -3.82 7.15 31.99
N THR A 930 -3.84 8.49 32.02
CA THR A 930 -3.43 9.30 30.88
C THR A 930 -1.91 9.27 30.74
N ARG A 931 -1.42 9.00 29.53
CA ARG A 931 -0.01 9.13 29.15
C ARG A 931 0.46 10.58 29.34
N ALA A 932 1.77 10.78 29.37
CA ALA A 932 2.32 12.12 29.25
C ALA A 932 1.97 12.72 27.88
N LEU A 933 1.47 13.97 27.87
CA LEU A 933 1.22 14.74 26.65
C LEU A 933 2.48 14.73 25.76
N PRO A 934 2.41 14.27 24.50
CA PRO A 934 3.59 14.21 23.64
C PRO A 934 4.07 15.62 23.26
N PRO A 935 5.39 15.81 23.09
CA PRO A 935 5.92 17.09 22.65
C PRO A 935 5.44 17.39 21.22
N CYS A 936 5.13 18.66 20.96
CA CYS A 936 4.64 19.09 19.65
C CYS A 936 5.65 18.81 18.53
N PRO A 937 5.18 18.47 17.30
CA PRO A 937 6.05 18.08 16.19
C PRO A 937 6.88 19.27 15.67
N HIS A 938 8.06 19.45 16.26
CA HIS A 938 9.02 20.47 15.85
C HIS A 938 9.66 20.13 14.51
N LEU A 939 9.05 20.60 13.43
CA LEU A 939 9.59 20.52 12.08
C LEU A 939 10.93 21.26 11.97
N VAL A 940 12.01 20.51 11.74
CA VAL A 940 13.34 21.07 11.46
C VAL A 940 13.39 21.49 9.99
N TRP A 941 13.15 22.78 9.75
CA TRP A 941 13.26 23.39 8.43
C TRP A 941 14.65 23.19 7.82
N ALA A 942 14.70 22.72 6.58
CA ALA A 942 15.94 22.49 5.85
C ALA A 942 16.58 23.84 5.47
N GLN A 943 17.85 24.02 5.83
CA GLN A 943 18.59 25.22 5.44
C GLN A 943 18.65 25.34 3.90
N PRO A 944 18.13 26.44 3.32
CA PRO A 944 18.08 26.59 1.87
C PRO A 944 19.48 26.81 1.29
N ILE A 945 19.84 26.04 0.27
CA ILE A 945 21.07 26.20 -0.52
C ILE A 945 20.67 26.77 -1.89
N PRO A 946 20.50 28.10 -2.02
CA PRO A 946 19.87 28.72 -3.18
C PRO A 946 20.68 28.56 -4.46
N LEU A 947 19.99 28.28 -5.57
CA LEU A 947 20.60 28.14 -6.88
C LEU A 947 20.19 29.30 -7.79
N ASN A 948 21.16 30.14 -8.14
CA ASN A 948 21.01 31.18 -9.17
C ASN A 948 21.10 30.57 -10.59
N LYS A 949 20.19 29.62 -10.87
CA LYS A 949 20.00 28.95 -12.16
C LYS A 949 18.50 28.68 -12.34
N SER A 950 18.01 28.70 -13.58
CA SER A 950 16.61 28.39 -13.87
C SER A 950 16.29 26.90 -13.67
N ALA A 951 15.10 26.59 -13.16
CA ALA A 951 14.57 25.24 -13.05
C ALA A 951 14.56 24.52 -14.42
N PRO A 952 15.24 23.36 -14.58
CA PRO A 952 15.22 22.62 -15.84
C PRO A 952 13.82 22.08 -16.18
N THR A 953 13.32 22.40 -17.38
CA THR A 953 11.94 22.10 -17.84
C THR A 953 11.56 20.62 -17.93
N ASN A 954 12.50 19.71 -17.73
CA ASN A 954 12.25 18.26 -17.69
C ASN A 954 12.15 17.69 -16.27
N LEU A 955 12.33 18.49 -15.21
CA LEU A 955 12.19 18.03 -13.81
C LEU A 955 10.73 17.73 -13.41
N TYR A 956 9.78 18.47 -13.95
CA TYR A 956 8.33 18.33 -13.68
C TYR A 956 7.67 17.32 -14.65
N LYS A 957 8.34 16.18 -14.85
CA LYS A 957 7.89 15.05 -15.68
C LYS A 957 8.28 13.75 -14.97
N SER A 958 7.66 12.63 -15.34
CA SER A 958 8.07 11.32 -14.82
C SER A 958 9.56 11.11 -15.10
N GLN A 959 10.34 10.85 -14.04
CA GLN A 959 11.78 10.78 -14.16
C GLN A 959 12.18 9.55 -14.97
N LYS A 960 12.85 9.80 -16.10
CA LYS A 960 13.49 8.73 -16.87
C LYS A 960 14.67 8.20 -16.07
N LEU A 961 14.64 6.91 -15.77
CA LEU A 961 15.78 6.20 -15.18
C LEU A 961 17.04 6.43 -16.04
N LEU A 962 18.21 6.52 -15.38
CA LEU A 962 19.51 6.91 -15.94
C LEU A 962 20.02 6.01 -17.10
N SER A 963 19.32 4.92 -17.41
CA SER A 963 19.54 4.12 -18.61
C SER A 963 19.02 4.75 -19.92
N LEU A 964 18.23 5.82 -19.86
CA LEU A 964 17.58 6.45 -21.02
C LEU A 964 18.25 7.74 -21.51
N SER A 965 19.48 7.62 -22.01
CA SER A 965 20.09 8.65 -22.89
C SER A 965 19.51 8.54 -24.31
N ILE A 966 18.31 9.09 -24.52
CA ILE A 966 17.62 9.02 -25.82
C ILE A 966 18.13 10.08 -26.80
N GLU A 967 19.30 9.80 -27.40
CA GLU A 967 19.61 10.14 -28.78
C GLU A 967 20.13 8.88 -29.51
N VAL A 968 19.23 7.92 -29.71
CA VAL A 968 19.48 6.74 -30.55
C VAL A 968 18.42 6.73 -31.66
N PRO A 969 18.80 6.69 -32.95
CA PRO A 969 17.84 6.70 -34.04
C PRO A 969 16.90 5.49 -33.99
N MET A 970 15.63 5.68 -34.37
CA MET A 970 14.83 4.55 -34.87
C MET A 970 15.57 3.89 -36.02
N TRP A 971 15.63 2.55 -36.00
CA TRP A 971 16.34 1.72 -36.97
C TRP A 971 15.89 2.03 -38.41
N ARG A 972 16.66 2.89 -39.10
CA ARG A 972 16.52 3.10 -40.55
C ARG A 972 17.00 1.83 -41.25
N MET A 973 16.08 0.99 -41.71
CA MET A 973 16.42 -0.03 -42.70
C MET A 973 16.99 0.67 -43.94
N GLY A 974 18.23 0.33 -44.29
CA GLY A 974 18.93 0.95 -45.42
C GLY A 974 18.26 0.63 -46.76
N PRO A 975 18.39 1.52 -47.76
CA PRO A 975 17.81 1.28 -49.08
C PRO A 975 18.52 0.08 -49.77
N PRO A 976 17.78 -0.75 -50.51
CA PRO A 976 18.38 -1.81 -51.35
C PRO A 976 19.20 -1.21 -52.50
N PRO A 977 20.17 -1.96 -53.07
CA PRO A 977 21.05 -1.45 -54.11
C PRO A 977 20.31 -1.11 -55.41
N LYS A 978 20.67 0.01 -56.03
CA LYS A 978 20.13 0.42 -57.34
C LYS A 978 20.72 -0.44 -58.46
N GLY A 979 19.91 -1.36 -59.00
CA GLY A 979 20.06 -1.78 -60.40
C GLY A 979 19.68 -0.61 -61.31
N GLY A 980 20.52 -0.28 -62.29
CA GLY A 980 20.38 0.94 -63.10
C GLY A 980 19.59 0.76 -64.40
N ALA A 981 18.81 1.79 -64.74
CA ALA A 981 18.39 2.14 -66.09
C ALA A 981 18.17 3.66 -66.18
N ALA A 982 18.28 4.24 -67.38
CA ALA A 982 18.47 5.68 -67.57
C ALA A 982 17.21 6.56 -67.37
N GLY A 983 17.45 7.84 -67.04
CA GLY A 983 16.48 8.96 -67.04
C GLY A 983 17.22 10.26 -66.69
N GLN A 984 17.10 11.31 -67.53
CA GLN A 984 17.90 12.54 -67.46
C GLN A 984 17.20 13.70 -66.76
N ALA A 985 18.00 14.60 -66.14
CA ALA A 985 17.74 16.02 -65.83
C ALA A 985 16.53 16.36 -64.93
N ASP A 986 16.49 17.40 -64.08
CA ASP A 986 17.48 18.26 -63.39
C ASP A 986 16.70 19.01 -62.27
N GLY A 987 17.25 19.77 -61.32
CA GLY A 987 18.63 20.17 -60.98
C GLY A 987 18.59 21.36 -59.98
N LEU A 988 19.68 21.62 -59.24
CA LEU A 988 19.83 22.72 -58.23
C LEU A 988 18.90 22.64 -56.99
N SER A 989 19.10 23.35 -55.87
CA SER A 989 20.29 23.54 -54.99
C SER A 989 19.87 24.35 -53.75
N GLY A 990 20.29 23.96 -52.54
CA GLY A 990 20.05 24.73 -51.29
C GLY A 990 18.62 24.61 -50.73
N GLU A 991 18.33 25.03 -49.48
CA GLU A 991 19.27 25.37 -48.39
C GLU A 991 18.60 25.10 -47.01
N PHE A 992 19.35 25.32 -45.93
CA PHE A 992 18.91 25.14 -44.53
C PHE A 992 18.03 26.32 -44.05
N TRP A 993 17.40 26.17 -42.87
CA TRP A 993 17.19 27.19 -41.80
C TRP A 993 15.94 26.85 -40.96
N GLY A 994 16.13 26.74 -39.64
CA GLY A 994 15.04 26.61 -38.67
C GLY A 994 14.68 27.95 -38.03
N TRP A 995 13.44 28.11 -37.57
CA TRP A 995 12.95 29.36 -36.96
C TRP A 995 12.66 29.24 -35.46
N ARG A 996 12.83 30.37 -34.77
CA ARG A 996 12.64 30.58 -33.33
C ARG A 996 12.06 31.98 -33.13
N GLY A 997 11.20 32.16 -32.12
CA GLY A 997 10.92 33.49 -31.56
C GLY A 997 9.43 33.79 -31.37
N GLU A 998 9.05 34.09 -30.14
CA GLU A 998 7.78 34.74 -29.82
C GLU A 998 7.83 36.23 -30.18
N ARG A 999 6.67 36.90 -30.27
CA ARG A 999 6.51 38.20 -29.63
C ARG A 999 5.06 38.50 -29.26
N THR A 1000 4.92 39.40 -28.29
CA THR A 1000 3.69 39.78 -27.59
C THR A 1000 3.00 40.98 -28.25
N GLY A 1001 1.71 41.15 -27.95
CA GLY A 1001 0.94 42.36 -28.26
C GLY A 1001 -0.32 42.41 -27.40
N ILE A 1002 -0.60 43.57 -26.79
CA ILE A 1002 -1.82 43.87 -26.02
C ILE A 1002 -2.67 44.83 -26.87
N GLY A 1003 -3.99 44.70 -26.82
CA GLY A 1003 -4.95 45.57 -27.50
C GLY A 1003 -6.33 45.46 -26.87
N GLU A 1004 -7.09 46.56 -26.87
CA GLU A 1004 -8.27 46.77 -26.02
C GLU A 1004 -9.55 47.07 -26.82
N TYR A 1005 -10.68 46.76 -26.16
CA TYR A 1005 -12.04 47.31 -26.29
C TYR A 1005 -12.89 47.20 -27.59
N ASP A 1006 -14.14 46.81 -27.30
CA ASP A 1006 -15.44 47.26 -27.83
C ASP A 1006 -16.13 46.69 -29.09
N GLU A 1007 -17.46 46.75 -28.98
CA GLU A 1007 -18.49 46.26 -29.90
C GLU A 1007 -18.81 47.30 -30.99
N ASP A 1008 -19.28 46.86 -32.18
CA ASP A 1008 -20.73 46.77 -32.49
C ASP A 1008 -20.95 46.44 -34.01
N GLY A 1009 -22.19 46.24 -34.45
CA GLY A 1009 -22.61 46.67 -35.79
C GLY A 1009 -22.61 45.65 -36.94
N LEU A 1010 -23.49 44.65 -36.89
CA LEU A 1010 -24.19 43.99 -38.03
C LEU A 1010 -23.56 44.01 -39.46
N SER A 1011 -23.41 42.81 -40.05
CA SER A 1011 -24.48 42.29 -40.95
C SER A 1011 -24.18 40.94 -41.64
N SER A 1012 -25.23 40.12 -41.74
CA SER A 1012 -25.57 39.10 -42.77
C SER A 1012 -26.08 37.77 -42.17
N ILE A 1013 -27.40 37.57 -42.22
CA ILE A 1013 -28.09 36.37 -41.71
C ILE A 1013 -28.48 35.48 -42.89
N PRO A 1014 -27.94 34.25 -42.95
CA PRO A 1014 -28.77 33.10 -43.31
C PRO A 1014 -28.54 31.86 -42.42
N GLY A 1015 -27.55 31.86 -41.53
CA GLY A 1015 -27.17 30.67 -40.75
C GLY A 1015 -28.09 30.33 -39.56
N PHE A 1016 -28.49 31.34 -38.77
CA PHE A 1016 -29.17 31.12 -37.49
C PHE A 1016 -30.57 30.50 -37.60
N VAL A 1017 -31.34 30.89 -38.63
CA VAL A 1017 -32.68 30.33 -38.89
C VAL A 1017 -32.61 28.82 -39.18
N LEU A 1018 -31.57 28.40 -39.91
CA LEU A 1018 -31.29 27.00 -40.22
C LEU A 1018 -30.92 26.18 -38.97
N MET A 1019 -30.13 26.75 -38.05
CA MET A 1019 -29.86 26.12 -36.75
C MET A 1019 -31.14 25.94 -35.93
N LEU A 1020 -31.94 27.00 -35.75
CA LEU A 1020 -33.16 26.95 -34.93
C LEU A 1020 -34.18 25.93 -35.46
N LEU A 1021 -34.36 25.85 -36.78
CA LEU A 1021 -35.17 24.81 -37.42
C LEU A 1021 -34.63 23.39 -37.13
N SER A 1022 -33.30 23.19 -37.20
CA SER A 1022 -32.69 21.88 -36.89
C SER A 1022 -32.91 21.47 -35.43
N CYS A 1023 -32.78 22.41 -34.48
CA CYS A 1023 -33.03 22.17 -33.06
C CYS A 1023 -34.51 21.83 -32.79
N ALA A 1024 -35.45 22.53 -33.43
CA ALA A 1024 -36.88 22.25 -33.31
C ALA A 1024 -37.24 20.84 -33.82
N VAL A 1025 -36.67 20.42 -34.97
CA VAL A 1025 -36.87 19.07 -35.52
C VAL A 1025 -36.29 18.00 -34.59
N VAL A 1026 -35.09 18.20 -34.03
CA VAL A 1026 -34.49 17.27 -33.06
C VAL A 1026 -35.34 17.17 -31.78
N PHE A 1027 -35.84 18.29 -31.26
CA PHE A 1027 -36.70 18.31 -30.07
C PHE A 1027 -38.02 17.56 -30.30
N LEU A 1028 -38.68 17.78 -31.45
CA LEU A 1028 -39.90 17.08 -31.84
C LEU A 1028 -39.65 15.58 -32.05
N ALA A 1029 -38.55 15.20 -32.70
CA ALA A 1029 -38.16 13.80 -32.87
C ALA A 1029 -37.93 13.09 -31.52
N CYS A 1030 -37.22 13.73 -30.58
CA CYS A 1030 -37.02 13.23 -29.22
C CYS A 1030 -38.35 13.09 -28.44
N ARG A 1031 -39.28 14.04 -28.60
CA ARG A 1031 -40.61 13.98 -27.96
C ARG A 1031 -41.49 12.86 -28.54
N TYR A 1032 -41.47 12.67 -29.87
CA TYR A 1032 -42.16 11.58 -30.55
C TYR A 1032 -41.60 10.20 -30.14
N TYR A 1033 -40.27 10.07 -30.06
CA TYR A 1033 -39.63 8.82 -29.65
C TYR A 1033 -39.95 8.46 -28.19
N ARG A 1034 -39.92 9.42 -27.27
CA ARG A 1034 -40.35 9.23 -25.86
C ARG A 1034 -41.82 8.83 -25.71
N GLN A 1035 -42.71 9.18 -26.65
CA GLN A 1035 -44.12 8.76 -26.60
C GLN A 1035 -44.35 7.31 -27.03
N ARG A 1036 -43.51 6.73 -27.91
CA ARG A 1036 -43.69 5.34 -28.38
C ARG A 1036 -43.14 4.25 -27.45
N THR A 1037 -42.32 4.59 -26.45
CA THR A 1037 -41.69 3.60 -25.54
C THR A 1037 -42.21 3.70 -24.09
N ARG A 1038 -43.50 3.43 -23.87
CA ARG A 1038 -44.07 3.13 -22.53
C ARG A 1038 -44.59 1.68 -22.49
N PRO A 1039 -43.96 0.76 -21.75
CA PRO A 1039 -44.48 -0.60 -21.59
C PRO A 1039 -45.74 -0.60 -20.70
N ARG A 1040 -46.80 -1.27 -21.14
CA ARG A 1040 -48.03 -1.49 -20.34
C ARG A 1040 -47.73 -2.42 -19.16
N ARG A 1041 -47.86 -1.92 -17.91
CA ARG A 1041 -47.90 -2.77 -16.71
C ARG A 1041 -49.12 -3.71 -16.78
N LYS A 1042 -48.90 -5.04 -16.85
CA LYS A 1042 -49.91 -6.04 -16.48
C LYS A 1042 -49.82 -6.30 -14.96
N ARG A 1043 -50.96 -6.45 -14.29
CA ARG A 1043 -51.03 -6.94 -12.90
C ARG A 1043 -50.90 -8.48 -12.90
N PRO A 1044 -50.08 -9.09 -12.00
CA PRO A 1044 -50.21 -10.51 -11.67
C PRO A 1044 -51.38 -10.73 -10.69
N PRO A 1045 -51.96 -11.94 -10.61
CA PRO A 1045 -53.04 -12.26 -9.68
C PRO A 1045 -52.53 -12.50 -8.24
N ARG A 1046 -53.43 -12.34 -7.26
CA ARG A 1046 -53.26 -12.89 -5.91
C ARG A 1046 -53.42 -14.43 -5.94
N LEU A 1047 -53.09 -15.11 -4.84
CA LEU A 1047 -53.19 -16.58 -4.62
C LEU A 1047 -52.16 -17.46 -5.35
N ARG A 1048 -50.90 -17.45 -4.87
CA ARG A 1048 -50.04 -18.65 -4.71
C ARG A 1048 -48.77 -18.33 -3.89
N ARG A 1049 -48.92 -18.19 -2.56
CA ARG A 1049 -47.78 -17.98 -1.64
C ARG A 1049 -48.02 -18.52 -0.22
N ILE A 1050 -48.52 -19.75 -0.13
CA ILE A 1050 -48.70 -20.50 1.15
C ILE A 1050 -47.86 -21.80 1.20
N MET A 1051 -47.37 -22.31 0.06
CA MET A 1051 -46.46 -23.47 -0.01
C MET A 1051 -45.08 -23.08 -0.57
N ALA A 1052 -44.33 -22.26 0.16
CA ALA A 1052 -42.94 -21.93 -0.14
C ALA A 1052 -42.09 -21.60 1.12
N VAL A 1053 -42.62 -21.88 2.31
CA VAL A 1053 -42.06 -21.43 3.61
C VAL A 1053 -41.39 -22.58 4.39
N LEU A 1054 -41.41 -23.81 3.86
CA LEU A 1054 -41.03 -25.03 4.59
C LEU A 1054 -39.78 -25.78 4.09
N ASN A 1055 -39.07 -25.29 3.07
CA ASN A 1055 -37.82 -25.92 2.59
C ASN A 1055 -36.86 -24.93 1.91
N ALA A 1056 -36.12 -24.16 2.73
CA ALA A 1056 -34.99 -23.31 2.29
C ALA A 1056 -34.03 -22.99 3.45
N GLY A 1057 -33.70 -23.99 4.28
CA GLY A 1057 -32.75 -23.82 5.38
C GLY A 1057 -31.28 -23.89 4.93
N ARG A 1058 -30.41 -23.19 5.65
CA ARG A 1058 -28.94 -23.07 5.46
C ARG A 1058 -28.48 -22.19 4.29
N VAL A 1059 -28.20 -20.93 4.64
CA VAL A 1059 -27.28 -20.03 3.92
C VAL A 1059 -25.86 -20.27 4.52
N PRO A 1060 -24.77 -20.27 3.74
CA PRO A 1060 -23.41 -20.29 4.30
C PRO A 1060 -23.07 -18.97 5.01
N ALA A 1061 -22.20 -19.04 6.02
CA ALA A 1061 -21.66 -17.85 6.67
C ALA A 1061 -20.67 -17.10 5.76
N VAL A 1062 -20.38 -15.85 6.14
CA VAL A 1062 -19.29 -15.01 5.62
C VAL A 1062 -17.96 -15.44 6.25
#